data_AF-A0A8T4TUC1-F1
#
_entry.id   AF-A0A8T4TUC1-F1
#
_cell.length_a   1.000
_cell.length_b   1.000
_cell.length_c   1.000
_cell.angle_alpha   90.00
_cell.angle_beta   90.00
_cell.angle_gamma   90.00
#
_symmetry.space_group_name_H-M   'P 1'
#
loop_
_entity.id
_entity.type
_entity.pdbx_description
1 polymer ?
#
loop_
_entity_poly.entity_id
_entity_poly.type
_entity_poly.pdbx_seq_one_letter_code
_entity_poly.pdbx_strand_id
1 'polypeptide(L)'
;MINCGMRLIKTDLTIKDVQPRVKELVDTLFKNVPAGVGCKGFVKLNNSQFDDIMTSGVKWCVENGYGWKEDLEKIEDYGCLEGADPGKVSQKARSRGINQLGTLGSGNHYLEVQVAHAEHIFDETTAKKIGIVDRDQVLIMLHCGSRGFGHQLATDYMKVFDSKMKDYGIKIPDRELSCAPFQSKEGQDYYSAMKAAGNMAYCNRQVILHQIRDSFKKVFNQDPEKMGMDLIYDCTHNIARKNKITVDGKKKEVLVHLKGATTSLGAGNERIVSAYKNIGTPIIIGGSMETGSYLLKGTKKAEEATFGTTCFTEGTKVITDKGLVKIGDIYKRYYGGEEFLVPSLNESSLEIEWKSITDCMKKSSSDIIEVSISQRGGTTLNRLRTTKDHKFVTIDDGNIVHKPVKEIIGCDEGILLLDNIKFLLESNVSSEMAYLVGAIMSDGSFRADERHGNITFTQKQIPEKIKFIDHVNYCFQEVFSYQLREGKIKAGGGSLNGRQILGYATDFHCYSQIASFKMKEIYENIDSWVLSLSQKATINFLAGLIDGDGTWNKKRKILQIYASDSKIVGAIVLACLKLGILPYISKQRDICYIIQISEKENLLFHYTKRIRYVPKRKKYGAKLYLAKQIFKEFKETKWPFLHKAKRNNLMSDRIISEHIHKYPLYEEKIRKLISSCLRMQRIKHVRDLEENEVYNITVDGNHNYFVMTDMFIPVLVKNCHGAGRKMSRTQAKKMVRGENLQKEMEKKGIYVKGVSMSGLAEEGRHAYKEIDEVINSVNKAGISESIVKLSPIANVKG
;
A
#
# COMPACT_ATOMS: atom_id res chain seq x y z
N MET A 1 -9.92 18.55 -11.59
CA MET A 1 -10.65 19.06 -12.77
C MET A 1 -11.78 18.08 -13.08
N ILE A 2 -13.03 18.52 -12.98
CA ILE A 2 -14.22 17.68 -13.20
C ILE A 2 -14.25 17.19 -14.65
N ASN A 3 -14.60 15.93 -14.84
CA ASN A 3 -14.63 15.21 -16.12
C ASN A 3 -13.38 15.45 -16.99
N CYS A 4 -12.21 15.53 -16.36
CA CYS A 4 -10.98 15.27 -17.10
C CYS A 4 -11.04 13.83 -17.61
N GLY A 5 -10.65 13.63 -18.87
CA GLY A 5 -10.87 12.36 -19.55
C GLY A 5 -10.06 12.26 -20.83
N MET A 6 -10.09 11.06 -21.39
CA MET A 6 -9.32 10.66 -22.55
C MET A 6 -10.27 10.36 -23.70
N ARG A 7 -9.84 10.68 -24.91
CA ARG A 7 -10.53 10.35 -26.15
C ARG A 7 -9.54 9.74 -27.13
N LEU A 8 -9.92 8.65 -27.79
CA LEU A 8 -9.09 7.98 -28.78
C LEU A 8 -9.80 7.93 -30.12
N ILE A 9 -9.13 8.32 -31.19
CA ILE A 9 -9.66 8.47 -32.54
C ILE A 9 -8.81 7.63 -33.48
N LYS A 10 -9.44 6.84 -34.36
CA LYS A 10 -8.73 6.08 -35.39
C LYS A 10 -8.52 6.90 -36.65
N THR A 11 -7.62 6.45 -37.51
CA THR A 11 -7.55 6.86 -38.92
C THR A 11 -7.26 5.63 -39.77
N ASP A 12 -7.52 5.69 -41.06
CA ASP A 12 -7.10 4.65 -42.00
C ASP A 12 -5.67 4.91 -42.52
N LEU A 13 -4.99 5.95 -42.01
CA LEU A 13 -3.61 6.29 -42.33
C LEU A 13 -2.63 5.40 -41.57
N THR A 14 -1.47 5.18 -42.17
CA THR A 14 -0.34 4.47 -41.58
C THR A 14 0.78 5.42 -41.19
N ILE A 15 1.75 4.93 -40.43
CA ILE A 15 2.96 5.70 -40.12
C ILE A 15 3.67 6.21 -41.39
N LYS A 16 3.63 5.47 -42.50
CA LYS A 16 4.26 5.87 -43.78
C LYS A 16 3.60 7.10 -44.39
N ASP A 17 2.30 7.27 -44.18
CA ASP A 17 1.53 8.41 -44.68
C ASP A 17 1.78 9.65 -43.83
N VAL A 18 1.88 9.47 -42.50
CA VAL A 18 1.94 10.57 -41.54
C VAL A 18 3.35 11.05 -41.25
N GLN A 19 4.35 10.16 -41.14
CA GLN A 19 5.71 10.51 -40.76
C GLN A 19 6.34 11.60 -41.65
N PRO A 20 6.18 11.61 -42.98
CA PRO A 20 6.73 12.67 -43.84
C PRO A 20 6.13 14.06 -43.56
N ARG A 21 4.91 14.12 -43.02
CA ARG A 21 4.15 15.35 -42.75
C ARG A 21 3.95 15.62 -41.26
N VAL A 22 4.58 14.83 -40.37
CA VAL A 22 4.30 14.85 -38.92
C VAL A 22 4.56 16.22 -38.29
N LYS A 23 5.61 16.92 -38.75
CA LYS A 23 5.94 18.27 -38.28
C LYS A 23 4.85 19.27 -38.67
N GLU A 24 4.44 19.27 -39.93
CA GLU A 24 3.37 20.13 -40.44
C GLU A 24 2.03 19.82 -39.74
N LEU A 25 1.76 18.55 -39.50
CA LEU A 25 0.58 18.09 -38.77
C LEU A 25 0.56 18.64 -37.34
N VAL A 26 1.63 18.45 -36.57
CA VAL A 26 1.73 18.96 -35.20
C VAL A 26 1.66 20.48 -35.17
N ASP A 27 2.29 21.16 -36.12
CA ASP A 27 2.24 22.62 -36.22
C ASP A 27 0.81 23.13 -36.47
N THR A 28 0.08 22.43 -37.35
CA THR A 28 -1.31 22.72 -37.66
C THR A 28 -2.23 22.42 -36.48
N LEU A 29 -2.03 21.28 -35.81
CA LEU A 29 -2.78 20.91 -34.61
C LEU A 29 -2.54 21.90 -33.46
N PHE A 30 -1.28 22.29 -33.21
CA PHE A 30 -0.92 23.26 -32.18
C PHE A 30 -1.53 24.64 -32.45
N LYS A 31 -1.64 25.03 -33.73
CA LYS A 31 -2.29 26.28 -34.14
C LYS A 31 -3.81 26.23 -33.97
N ASN A 32 -4.45 25.15 -34.41
CA ASN A 32 -5.90 25.04 -34.42
C ASN A 32 -6.45 24.73 -33.02
N VAL A 33 -5.78 23.87 -32.24
CA VAL A 33 -6.20 23.47 -30.89
C VAL A 33 -5.42 24.29 -29.85
N PRO A 34 -5.98 25.39 -29.30
CA PRO A 34 -5.22 26.28 -28.44
C PRO A 34 -4.84 25.59 -27.12
N ALA A 35 -3.55 25.62 -26.81
CA ALA A 35 -2.94 25.05 -25.63
C ALA A 35 -2.46 26.19 -24.70
N GLY A 36 -2.47 25.97 -23.38
CA GLY A 36 -2.01 26.95 -22.39
C GLY A 36 -3.08 27.49 -21.44
N VAL A 37 -2.62 28.21 -20.41
CA VAL A 37 -3.47 28.87 -19.40
C VAL A 37 -4.07 30.14 -20.00
N GLY A 38 -5.39 30.31 -19.87
CA GLY A 38 -6.08 31.54 -20.29
C GLY A 38 -6.42 31.62 -21.78
N CYS A 39 -6.03 30.63 -22.57
CA CYS A 39 -6.37 30.56 -23.99
C CYS A 39 -7.89 30.50 -24.22
N LYS A 40 -8.33 31.10 -25.32
CA LYS A 40 -9.72 31.11 -25.75
C LYS A 40 -9.94 30.12 -26.89
N GLY A 41 -11.11 29.52 -26.91
CA GLY A 41 -11.58 28.68 -28.00
C GLY A 41 -12.06 29.48 -29.20
N PHE A 42 -12.22 28.77 -30.32
CA PHE A 42 -12.74 29.34 -31.56
C PHE A 42 -14.26 29.48 -31.55
N VAL A 43 -14.97 28.61 -30.83
CA VAL A 43 -16.42 28.69 -30.67
C VAL A 43 -16.78 29.89 -29.78
N LYS A 44 -17.64 30.78 -30.29
CA LYS A 44 -18.15 31.94 -29.56
C LYS A 44 -19.56 31.62 -29.07
N LEU A 45 -19.72 31.60 -27.75
CA LEU A 45 -20.98 31.28 -27.11
C LEU A 45 -21.58 32.52 -26.46
N ASN A 46 -22.90 32.66 -26.55
CA ASN A 46 -23.66 33.50 -25.63
C ASN A 46 -24.07 32.70 -24.36
N ASN A 47 -24.68 33.38 -23.39
CA ASN A 47 -25.08 32.76 -22.13
C ASN A 47 -26.10 31.62 -22.30
N SER A 48 -27.07 31.78 -23.20
CA SER A 48 -28.11 30.76 -23.47
C SER A 48 -27.49 29.50 -24.07
N GLN A 49 -26.62 29.65 -25.07
CA GLN A 49 -25.91 28.53 -25.68
C GLN A 49 -24.99 27.82 -24.69
N PHE A 50 -24.41 28.55 -23.74
CA PHE A 50 -23.61 27.93 -22.69
C PHE A 50 -24.47 27.12 -21.71
N ASP A 51 -25.71 27.56 -21.44
CA ASP A 51 -26.69 26.79 -20.69
C ASP A 51 -27.09 25.52 -21.45
N ASP A 52 -27.34 25.62 -22.77
CA ASP A 52 -27.63 24.47 -23.62
C ASP A 52 -26.48 23.44 -23.62
N ILE A 53 -25.22 23.90 -23.63
CA ILE A 53 -24.05 23.01 -23.51
C ILE A 53 -24.04 22.29 -22.16
N MET A 54 -24.36 23.01 -21.08
CA MET A 54 -24.37 22.44 -19.73
C MET A 54 -25.48 21.41 -19.56
N THR A 55 -26.60 21.52 -20.27
CA THR A 55 -27.75 20.61 -20.15
C THR A 55 -27.76 19.49 -21.19
N SER A 56 -27.40 19.80 -22.44
CA SER A 56 -27.55 18.90 -23.59
C SER A 56 -26.25 18.20 -23.97
N GLY A 57 -25.10 18.65 -23.44
CA GLY A 57 -23.81 18.02 -23.69
C GLY A 57 -23.48 17.94 -25.18
N VAL A 58 -22.88 16.82 -25.60
CA VAL A 58 -22.35 16.64 -26.97
C VAL A 58 -23.41 16.73 -28.06
N LYS A 59 -24.68 16.46 -27.72
CA LYS A 59 -25.80 16.62 -28.66
C LYS A 59 -25.84 18.04 -29.24
N TRP A 60 -25.64 19.06 -28.40
CA TRP A 60 -25.57 20.46 -28.85
C TRP A 60 -24.43 20.67 -29.85
N CYS A 61 -23.25 20.07 -29.60
CA CYS A 61 -22.11 20.18 -30.51
C CYS A 61 -22.43 19.63 -31.90
N VAL A 62 -23.01 18.44 -31.97
CA VAL A 62 -23.37 17.79 -33.25
C VAL A 62 -24.43 18.59 -34.00
N GLU A 63 -25.47 19.06 -33.32
CA GLU A 63 -26.53 19.90 -33.91
C GLU A 63 -26.02 21.24 -34.45
N ASN A 64 -24.89 21.73 -33.91
CA ASN A 64 -24.23 22.96 -34.36
C ASN A 64 -23.02 22.69 -35.29
N GLY A 65 -22.90 21.48 -35.84
CA GLY A 65 -21.88 21.13 -36.85
C GLY A 65 -20.51 20.72 -36.29
N TYR A 66 -20.36 20.58 -34.98
CA TYR A 66 -19.11 20.19 -34.34
C TYR A 66 -19.03 18.66 -34.15
N GLY A 67 -18.79 17.96 -35.26
CA GLY A 67 -18.55 16.52 -35.35
C GLY A 67 -19.72 15.74 -35.93
N TRP A 68 -19.77 14.43 -35.68
CA TRP A 68 -20.68 13.51 -36.37
C TRP A 68 -21.69 12.88 -35.41
N LYS A 69 -22.83 12.42 -35.95
CA LYS A 69 -23.92 11.84 -35.14
C LYS A 69 -23.47 10.55 -34.45
N GLU A 70 -22.65 9.78 -35.14
CA GLU A 70 -22.10 8.49 -34.72
C GLU A 70 -21.10 8.63 -33.56
N ASP A 71 -20.53 9.84 -33.35
CA ASP A 71 -19.63 10.09 -32.24
C ASP A 71 -20.34 9.85 -30.88
N LEU A 72 -21.64 10.17 -30.78
CA LEU A 72 -22.42 10.04 -29.54
C LEU A 72 -22.45 8.59 -29.02
N GLU A 73 -22.49 7.60 -29.91
CA GLU A 73 -22.60 6.18 -29.55
C GLU A 73 -21.31 5.61 -28.93
N LYS A 74 -20.22 6.39 -28.98
CA LYS A 74 -18.88 5.98 -28.54
C LYS A 74 -18.33 6.89 -27.44
N ILE A 75 -19.17 7.71 -26.82
CA ILE A 75 -18.81 8.55 -25.68
C ILE A 75 -19.48 7.99 -24.44
N GLU A 76 -18.75 7.85 -23.33
CA GLU A 76 -19.36 7.49 -22.05
C GLU A 76 -20.58 8.39 -21.77
N ASP A 77 -21.69 7.78 -21.34
CA ASP A 77 -22.99 8.46 -21.12
C ASP A 77 -23.59 9.14 -22.34
N TYR A 78 -23.20 8.70 -23.54
CA TYR A 78 -23.60 9.34 -24.79
C TYR A 78 -23.25 10.84 -24.80
N GLY A 79 -22.20 11.23 -24.05
CA GLY A 79 -21.72 12.61 -23.95
C GLY A 79 -22.63 13.57 -23.17
N CYS A 80 -23.56 13.07 -22.35
CA CYS A 80 -24.44 13.89 -21.53
C CYS A 80 -24.75 13.25 -20.16
N LEU A 81 -24.47 13.99 -19.09
CA LEU A 81 -24.88 13.70 -17.73
C LEU A 81 -26.22 14.38 -17.44
N GLU A 82 -27.29 13.58 -17.41
CA GLU A 82 -28.65 14.06 -17.18
C GLU A 82 -28.85 14.71 -15.80
N GLY A 83 -29.70 15.75 -15.74
CA GLY A 83 -30.00 16.49 -14.51
C GLY A 83 -28.89 17.46 -14.10
N ALA A 84 -28.14 17.97 -15.08
CA ALA A 84 -27.29 19.14 -14.90
C ALA A 84 -28.16 20.40 -14.72
N ASP A 85 -27.78 21.27 -13.78
CA ASP A 85 -28.51 22.51 -13.50
C ASP A 85 -27.57 23.73 -13.63
N PRO A 86 -27.67 24.52 -14.71
CA PRO A 86 -26.93 25.76 -14.89
C PRO A 86 -27.12 26.78 -13.76
N GLY A 87 -28.28 26.79 -13.09
CA GLY A 87 -28.59 27.69 -11.99
C GLY A 87 -27.74 27.43 -10.74
N LYS A 88 -27.10 26.26 -10.65
CA LYS A 88 -26.19 25.87 -9.55
C LYS A 88 -24.73 26.19 -9.84
N VAL A 89 -24.46 26.86 -10.96
CA VAL A 89 -23.12 27.25 -11.38
C VAL A 89 -22.90 28.73 -11.12
N SER A 90 -21.82 29.07 -10.43
CA SER A 90 -21.50 30.48 -10.13
C SER A 90 -21.21 31.29 -11.40
N GLN A 91 -21.50 32.58 -11.38
CA GLN A 91 -21.11 33.49 -12.47
C GLN A 91 -19.60 33.48 -12.72
N LYS A 92 -18.79 33.30 -11.67
CA LYS A 92 -17.33 33.21 -11.78
C LYS A 92 -16.88 31.96 -12.53
N ALA A 93 -17.53 30.82 -12.30
CA ALA A 93 -17.27 29.63 -13.09
C ALA A 93 -17.66 29.88 -14.55
N ARG A 94 -18.87 30.41 -14.80
CA ARG A 94 -19.36 30.72 -16.16
C ARG A 94 -18.41 31.65 -16.93
N SER A 95 -17.97 32.75 -16.32
CA SER A 95 -17.06 33.70 -16.97
C SER A 95 -15.69 33.11 -17.32
N ARG A 96 -15.18 32.18 -16.50
CA ARG A 96 -13.94 31.44 -16.79
C ARG A 96 -14.13 30.40 -17.90
N GLY A 97 -15.33 29.82 -18.03
CA GLY A 97 -15.60 28.68 -18.92
C GLY A 97 -16.07 29.05 -20.32
N ILE A 98 -16.92 30.07 -20.46
CA ILE A 98 -17.68 30.35 -21.68
C ILE A 98 -16.80 30.57 -22.92
N ASN A 99 -15.58 31.09 -22.72
CA ASN A 99 -14.62 31.34 -23.80
C ASN A 99 -13.59 30.22 -24.00
N GLN A 100 -13.68 29.09 -23.27
CA GLN A 100 -12.65 28.04 -23.27
C GLN A 100 -13.03 26.79 -24.08
N LEU A 101 -14.22 26.75 -24.69
CA LEU A 101 -14.68 25.59 -25.47
C LEU A 101 -13.81 25.38 -26.72
N GLY A 102 -13.24 24.18 -26.86
CA GLY A 102 -12.29 23.85 -27.93
C GLY A 102 -10.83 24.10 -27.58
N THR A 103 -10.48 24.19 -26.28
CA THR A 103 -9.08 24.40 -25.83
C THR A 103 -8.54 23.18 -25.09
N LEU A 104 -7.24 22.90 -25.30
CA LEU A 104 -6.56 21.77 -24.65
C LEU A 104 -6.27 22.09 -23.18
N GLY A 105 -5.69 23.27 -22.95
CA GLY A 105 -5.25 23.72 -21.63
C GLY A 105 -3.80 23.49 -21.31
N SER A 106 -3.51 23.36 -20.01
CA SER A 106 -2.17 23.15 -19.45
C SER A 106 -2.08 21.95 -18.51
N GLY A 107 -0.87 21.67 -18.03
CA GLY A 107 -0.58 20.60 -17.07
C GLY A 107 -0.46 19.25 -17.78
N ASN A 108 -1.12 18.22 -17.27
CA ASN A 108 -1.03 16.90 -17.89
C ASN A 108 -1.89 16.74 -19.15
N HIS A 109 -2.63 17.76 -19.62
CA HIS A 109 -3.40 17.69 -20.87
C HIS A 109 -2.51 17.70 -22.10
N TYR A 110 -2.85 16.89 -23.10
CA TYR A 110 -2.09 16.74 -24.33
C TYR A 110 -2.98 16.26 -25.49
N LEU A 111 -2.47 16.45 -26.69
CA LEU A 111 -2.95 15.80 -27.90
C LEU A 111 -1.76 15.04 -28.50
N GLU A 112 -1.90 13.72 -28.68
CA GLU A 112 -0.81 12.85 -29.11
C GLU A 112 -1.22 12.08 -30.35
N VAL A 113 -0.34 12.06 -31.36
CA VAL A 113 -0.44 11.19 -32.53
C VAL A 113 0.39 9.96 -32.25
N GLN A 114 -0.23 8.79 -32.36
CA GLN A 114 0.32 7.51 -31.95
C GLN A 114 0.17 6.47 -33.06
N VAL A 115 0.90 5.37 -32.93
CA VAL A 115 0.91 4.25 -33.87
C VAL A 115 0.54 2.97 -33.13
N ALA A 116 -0.43 2.24 -33.68
CA ALA A 116 -0.73 0.86 -33.31
C ALA A 116 0.12 -0.08 -34.18
N HIS A 117 1.27 -0.49 -33.65
CA HIS A 117 2.12 -1.47 -34.31
C HIS A 117 1.51 -2.87 -34.26
N ALA A 118 1.74 -3.65 -35.30
CA ALA A 118 1.29 -5.04 -35.45
C ALA A 118 1.61 -5.88 -34.20
N GLU A 119 2.88 -5.84 -33.79
CA GLU A 119 3.44 -6.61 -32.68
C GLU A 119 2.90 -6.19 -31.30
N HIS A 120 2.17 -5.08 -31.24
CA HIS A 120 1.63 -4.50 -30.02
C HIS A 120 0.10 -4.66 -29.91
N ILE A 121 -0.52 -5.40 -30.84
CA ILE A 121 -1.92 -5.81 -30.76
C ILE A 121 -2.00 -7.13 -29.98
N PHE A 122 -2.64 -7.10 -28.82
CA PHE A 122 -2.75 -8.26 -27.92
C PHE A 122 -4.06 -9.02 -28.11
N ASP A 123 -5.12 -8.34 -28.56
CA ASP A 123 -6.43 -8.93 -28.88
C ASP A 123 -6.87 -8.44 -30.26
N GLU A 124 -6.43 -9.14 -31.30
CA GLU A 124 -6.74 -8.83 -32.69
C GLU A 124 -8.24 -8.82 -32.99
N THR A 125 -9.00 -9.73 -32.36
CA THR A 125 -10.44 -9.85 -32.61
C THR A 125 -11.17 -8.61 -32.11
N THR A 126 -10.86 -8.16 -30.89
CA THR A 126 -11.44 -6.94 -30.35
C THR A 126 -10.92 -5.70 -31.06
N ALA A 127 -9.60 -5.62 -31.31
CA ALA A 127 -8.98 -4.52 -32.04
C ALA A 127 -9.67 -4.29 -33.39
N LYS A 128 -9.87 -5.35 -34.18
CA LYS A 128 -10.54 -5.27 -35.48
C LYS A 128 -11.99 -4.79 -35.35
N LYS A 129 -12.73 -5.27 -34.34
CA LYS A 129 -14.13 -4.84 -34.10
C LYS A 129 -14.25 -3.36 -33.76
N ILE A 130 -13.25 -2.78 -33.10
CA ILE A 130 -13.23 -1.36 -32.72
C ILE A 130 -12.52 -0.49 -33.77
N GLY A 131 -12.14 -1.06 -34.91
CA GLY A 131 -11.57 -0.35 -36.05
C GLY A 131 -10.05 -0.17 -36.02
N ILE A 132 -9.34 -0.93 -35.17
CA ILE A 132 -7.89 -1.01 -35.14
C ILE A 132 -7.44 -2.24 -35.93
N VAL A 133 -6.72 -2.03 -37.03
CA VAL A 133 -6.27 -3.10 -37.93
C VAL A 133 -4.75 -3.12 -38.03
N ASP A 134 -4.19 -4.31 -38.26
CA ASP A 134 -2.76 -4.56 -38.36
C ASP A 134 -2.13 -3.88 -39.60
N ARG A 135 -1.66 -2.62 -39.44
CA ARG A 135 -1.02 -1.80 -40.49
C ARG A 135 -0.13 -0.63 -39.99
N ASP A 136 0.47 -0.70 -38.80
CA ASP A 136 1.11 0.50 -38.21
C ASP A 136 0.17 1.71 -38.25
N GLN A 137 -1.08 1.48 -37.87
CA GLN A 137 -2.19 2.42 -38.05
C GLN A 137 -2.00 3.63 -37.14
N VAL A 138 -2.28 4.82 -37.66
CA VAL A 138 -2.18 6.07 -36.90
C VAL A 138 -3.47 6.34 -36.15
N LEU A 139 -3.34 6.60 -34.85
CA LEU A 139 -4.42 6.98 -33.95
C LEU A 139 -4.10 8.34 -33.30
N ILE A 140 -5.14 9.01 -32.81
CA ILE A 140 -5.01 10.28 -32.12
C ILE A 140 -5.62 10.16 -30.73
N MET A 141 -4.84 10.51 -29.71
CA MET A 141 -5.26 10.55 -28.32
C MET A 141 -5.38 11.99 -27.84
N LEU A 142 -6.54 12.33 -27.30
CA LEU A 142 -6.83 13.63 -26.71
C LEU A 142 -7.06 13.48 -25.21
N HIS A 143 -6.29 14.23 -24.40
CA HIS A 143 -6.48 14.34 -22.96
C HIS A 143 -6.85 15.77 -22.58
N CYS A 144 -8.10 16.01 -22.17
CA CYS A 144 -8.51 17.27 -21.56
C CYS A 144 -9.78 17.13 -20.70
N GLY A 145 -10.23 18.22 -20.09
CA GLY A 145 -11.41 18.24 -19.23
C GLY A 145 -12.16 19.56 -19.25
N SER A 146 -12.90 19.82 -18.18
CA SER A 146 -13.74 21.02 -17.98
C SER A 146 -12.99 22.36 -17.83
N ARG A 147 -11.68 22.41 -18.11
CA ARG A 147 -10.89 23.63 -18.13
C ARG A 147 -11.00 24.44 -16.81
N GLY A 148 -10.93 25.77 -16.89
CA GLY A 148 -11.12 26.66 -15.74
C GLY A 148 -12.53 26.61 -15.15
N PHE A 149 -13.53 26.20 -15.95
CA PHE A 149 -14.93 26.08 -15.55
C PHE A 149 -15.11 25.12 -14.38
N GLY A 150 -14.76 23.85 -14.57
CA GLY A 150 -14.92 22.85 -13.50
C GLY A 150 -13.93 23.02 -12.34
N HIS A 151 -12.76 23.63 -12.58
CA HIS A 151 -11.86 24.02 -11.49
C HIS A 151 -12.51 25.06 -10.57
N GLN A 152 -13.09 26.12 -11.14
CA GLN A 152 -13.75 27.16 -10.37
C GLN A 152 -14.97 26.61 -9.64
N LEU A 153 -15.78 25.79 -10.32
CA LEU A 153 -16.95 25.14 -9.72
C LEU A 153 -16.56 24.31 -8.50
N ALA A 154 -15.54 23.44 -8.60
CA ALA A 154 -15.05 22.68 -7.46
C ALA A 154 -14.56 23.59 -6.32
N THR A 155 -13.87 24.69 -6.65
CA THR A 155 -13.41 25.68 -5.66
C THR A 155 -14.58 26.35 -4.93
N ASP A 156 -15.64 26.68 -5.66
CA ASP A 156 -16.81 27.35 -5.10
C ASP A 156 -17.54 26.41 -4.13
N TYR A 157 -17.75 25.15 -4.50
CA TYR A 157 -18.43 24.17 -3.64
C TYR A 157 -17.59 23.70 -2.45
N MET A 158 -16.26 23.63 -2.56
CA MET A 158 -15.41 23.39 -1.39
C MET A 158 -15.62 24.47 -0.31
N LYS A 159 -15.78 25.75 -0.71
CA LYS A 159 -16.08 26.82 0.26
C LYS A 159 -17.47 26.68 0.88
N VAL A 160 -18.46 26.26 0.09
CA VAL A 160 -19.80 25.98 0.58
C VAL A 160 -19.74 24.86 1.62
N PHE A 161 -19.09 23.75 1.29
CA PHE A 161 -18.92 22.61 2.19
C PHE A 161 -18.15 22.98 3.46
N ASP A 162 -17.04 23.73 3.35
CA ASP A 162 -16.29 24.26 4.50
C ASP A 162 -17.18 25.00 5.49
N SER A 163 -18.10 25.83 4.99
CA SER A 163 -19.04 26.58 5.84
C SER A 163 -20.16 25.72 6.44
N LYS A 164 -20.52 24.60 5.80
CA LYS A 164 -21.68 23.77 6.13
C LYS A 164 -21.38 22.49 6.89
N MET A 165 -20.13 22.04 6.90
CA MET A 165 -19.74 20.82 7.63
C MET A 165 -20.07 20.89 9.12
N LYS A 166 -19.93 22.07 9.74
CA LYS A 166 -20.31 22.27 11.15
C LYS A 166 -21.81 22.06 11.38
N ASP A 167 -22.65 22.57 10.49
CA ASP A 167 -24.11 22.41 10.54
C ASP A 167 -24.51 20.93 10.46
N TYR A 168 -23.75 20.12 9.71
CA TYR A 168 -23.96 18.68 9.56
C TYR A 168 -23.22 17.81 10.60
N GLY A 169 -22.48 18.42 11.54
CA GLY A 169 -21.68 17.67 12.52
C GLY A 169 -20.55 16.82 11.92
N ILE A 170 -20.12 17.13 10.69
CA ILE A 170 -19.07 16.38 9.98
C ILE A 170 -17.70 16.81 10.53
N LYS A 171 -16.92 15.81 10.98
CA LYS A 171 -15.51 15.99 11.34
C LYS A 171 -14.65 15.31 10.28
N ILE A 172 -13.66 16.03 9.76
CA ILE A 172 -12.73 15.53 8.75
C ILE A 172 -11.31 15.49 9.31
N PRO A 173 -10.51 14.47 8.95
CA PRO A 173 -9.12 14.37 9.40
C PRO A 173 -8.18 15.35 8.69
N ASP A 174 -8.59 15.85 7.52
CA ASP A 174 -7.84 16.82 6.72
C ASP A 174 -8.82 17.83 6.11
N ARG A 175 -8.45 19.12 6.10
CA ARG A 175 -9.25 20.21 5.53
C ARG A 175 -9.57 20.00 4.04
N GLU A 176 -8.69 19.34 3.29
CA GLU A 176 -8.88 19.03 1.87
C GLU A 176 -9.96 17.97 1.62
N LEU A 177 -10.51 17.33 2.67
CA LEU A 177 -11.63 16.38 2.60
C LEU A 177 -13.00 17.05 2.83
N SER A 178 -13.10 18.34 2.58
CA SER A 178 -14.34 19.11 2.64
C SER A 178 -15.49 18.43 1.88
N CYS A 179 -16.61 18.19 2.56
CA CYS A 179 -17.73 17.43 2.03
C CYS A 179 -19.08 17.82 2.64
N ALA A 180 -20.17 17.32 2.05
CA ALA A 180 -21.53 17.43 2.57
C ALA A 180 -22.27 16.09 2.38
N PRO A 181 -23.31 15.79 3.19
CA PRO A 181 -24.12 14.59 2.98
C PRO A 181 -24.71 14.62 1.56
N PHE A 182 -24.67 13.52 0.83
CA PHE A 182 -25.09 13.52 -0.57
C PHE A 182 -26.54 13.98 -0.77
N GLN A 183 -27.45 13.62 0.14
CA GLN A 183 -28.87 13.99 0.08
C GLN A 183 -29.16 15.41 0.61
N SER A 184 -28.16 16.12 1.12
CA SER A 184 -28.32 17.52 1.53
C SER A 184 -28.56 18.43 0.32
N LYS A 185 -29.08 19.63 0.58
CA LYS A 185 -29.24 20.67 -0.45
C LYS A 185 -27.90 20.97 -1.13
N GLU A 186 -26.83 21.18 -0.36
CA GLU A 186 -25.50 21.48 -0.89
C GLU A 186 -24.91 20.30 -1.67
N GLY A 187 -25.15 19.06 -1.21
CA GLY A 187 -24.74 17.84 -1.91
C GLY A 187 -25.41 17.70 -3.28
N GLN A 188 -26.72 17.92 -3.37
CA GLN A 188 -27.46 17.87 -4.63
C GLN A 188 -27.17 19.07 -5.54
N ASP A 189 -27.01 20.27 -4.97
CA ASP A 189 -26.60 21.48 -5.70
C ASP A 189 -25.21 21.25 -6.34
N TYR A 190 -24.24 20.72 -5.59
CA TYR A 190 -22.92 20.35 -6.15
C TYR A 190 -23.04 19.28 -7.21
N TYR A 191 -23.85 18.24 -6.98
CA TYR A 191 -23.93 17.13 -7.91
C TYR A 191 -24.49 17.55 -9.28
N SER A 192 -25.55 18.36 -9.30
CA SER A 192 -26.10 18.94 -10.53
C SER A 192 -25.14 19.92 -11.21
N ALA A 193 -24.42 20.73 -10.44
CA ALA A 193 -23.38 21.62 -10.97
C ALA A 193 -22.17 20.84 -11.54
N MET A 194 -21.75 19.76 -10.87
CA MET A 194 -20.69 18.87 -11.34
C MET A 194 -21.07 18.20 -12.66
N LYS A 195 -22.34 17.81 -12.83
CA LYS A 195 -22.85 17.30 -14.12
C LYS A 195 -22.75 18.35 -15.23
N ALA A 196 -23.09 19.62 -14.95
CA ALA A 196 -22.92 20.71 -15.91
C ALA A 196 -21.44 20.88 -16.33
N ALA A 197 -20.49 20.81 -15.39
CA ALA A 197 -19.06 20.78 -15.72
C ALA A 197 -18.63 19.52 -16.48
N GLY A 198 -19.28 18.39 -16.20
CA GLY A 198 -19.11 17.17 -16.97
C GLY A 198 -19.50 17.34 -18.43
N ASN A 199 -20.68 17.90 -18.69
CA ASN A 199 -21.20 18.14 -20.03
C ASN A 199 -20.31 19.11 -20.81
N MET A 200 -19.89 20.21 -20.17
CA MET A 200 -18.92 21.14 -20.77
C MET A 200 -17.60 20.44 -21.18
N ALA A 201 -17.10 19.50 -20.37
CA ALA A 201 -15.89 18.76 -20.70
C ALA A 201 -16.06 17.82 -21.90
N TYR A 202 -17.20 17.11 -22.00
CA TYR A 202 -17.51 16.30 -23.17
C TYR A 202 -17.62 17.17 -24.43
N CYS A 203 -18.32 18.31 -24.34
CA CYS A 203 -18.40 19.27 -25.44
C CYS A 203 -17.02 19.80 -25.85
N ASN A 204 -16.15 20.09 -24.88
CA ASN A 204 -14.79 20.54 -25.15
C ASN A 204 -14.00 19.49 -25.95
N ARG A 205 -14.07 18.22 -25.55
CA ARG A 205 -13.43 17.12 -26.30
C ARG A 205 -14.04 16.93 -27.69
N GLN A 206 -15.36 17.11 -27.84
CA GLN A 206 -16.04 17.05 -29.13
C GLN A 206 -15.59 18.16 -30.09
N VAL A 207 -15.56 19.39 -29.61
CA VAL A 207 -15.13 20.54 -30.41
C VAL A 207 -13.66 20.41 -30.81
N ILE A 208 -12.80 19.86 -29.94
CA ILE A 208 -11.41 19.57 -30.31
C ILE A 208 -11.34 18.45 -31.35
N LEU A 209 -12.16 17.39 -31.25
CA LEU A 209 -12.24 16.35 -32.28
C LEU A 209 -12.55 16.93 -33.66
N HIS A 210 -13.50 17.86 -33.74
CA HIS A 210 -13.78 18.57 -34.98
C HIS A 210 -12.54 19.31 -35.52
N GLN A 211 -11.80 20.02 -34.66
CA GLN A 211 -10.56 20.69 -35.07
C GLN A 211 -9.43 19.74 -35.47
N ILE A 212 -9.35 18.56 -34.86
CA ILE A 212 -8.41 17.50 -35.26
C ILE A 212 -8.74 17.08 -36.69
N ARG A 213 -10.00 16.77 -36.98
CA ARG A 213 -10.47 16.41 -38.33
C ARG A 213 -10.13 17.50 -39.34
N ASP A 214 -10.40 18.78 -39.03
CA ASP A 214 -10.04 19.91 -39.90
C ASP A 214 -8.53 20.05 -40.12
N SER A 215 -7.72 19.77 -39.11
CA SER A 215 -6.27 19.85 -39.20
C SER A 215 -5.72 18.76 -40.12
N PHE A 216 -6.23 17.53 -39.99
CA PHE A 216 -5.89 16.44 -40.91
C PHE A 216 -6.36 16.74 -42.33
N LYS A 217 -7.58 17.27 -42.52
CA LYS A 217 -8.08 17.69 -43.83
C LYS A 217 -7.15 18.68 -44.52
N LYS A 218 -6.66 19.69 -43.78
CA LYS A 218 -5.72 20.70 -44.30
C LYS A 218 -4.38 20.11 -44.72
N VAL A 219 -3.81 19.21 -43.92
CA VAL A 219 -2.46 18.68 -44.14
C VAL A 219 -2.45 17.60 -45.23
N PHE A 220 -3.43 16.70 -45.21
CA PHE A 220 -3.51 15.56 -46.14
C PHE A 220 -4.37 15.84 -47.36
N ASN A 221 -5.05 17.00 -47.42
CA ASN A 221 -5.95 17.39 -48.50
C ASN A 221 -7.00 16.31 -48.84
N GLN A 222 -7.51 15.65 -47.81
CA GLN A 222 -8.49 14.56 -47.92
C GLN A 222 -9.59 14.75 -46.88
N ASP A 223 -10.82 14.36 -47.22
CA ASP A 223 -11.93 14.44 -46.28
C ASP A 223 -11.72 13.50 -45.08
N PRO A 224 -11.97 13.95 -43.84
CA PRO A 224 -11.78 13.14 -42.64
C PRO A 224 -12.56 11.82 -42.61
N GLU A 225 -13.74 11.78 -43.24
CA GLU A 225 -14.52 10.55 -43.41
C GLU A 225 -13.78 9.53 -44.29
N LYS A 226 -13.15 9.98 -45.37
CA LYS A 226 -12.34 9.12 -46.25
C LYS A 226 -11.02 8.69 -45.61
N MET A 227 -10.56 9.40 -44.59
CA MET A 227 -9.44 8.99 -43.74
C MET A 227 -9.90 8.15 -42.54
N GLY A 228 -11.18 7.76 -42.49
CA GLY A 228 -11.74 6.93 -41.44
C GLY A 228 -11.57 7.52 -40.05
N MET A 229 -11.68 8.85 -39.88
CA MET A 229 -11.42 9.54 -38.61
C MET A 229 -12.53 9.40 -37.55
N ASP A 230 -12.93 8.15 -37.31
CA ASP A 230 -13.97 7.79 -36.36
C ASP A 230 -13.46 7.85 -34.92
N LEU A 231 -14.34 8.26 -34.01
CA LEU A 231 -14.12 8.06 -32.60
C LEU A 231 -14.01 6.55 -32.29
N ILE A 232 -13.04 6.15 -31.47
CA ILE A 232 -13.02 4.83 -30.82
C ILE A 232 -13.73 4.95 -29.48
N TYR A 233 -13.26 5.77 -28.55
CA TYR A 233 -13.96 5.92 -27.27
C TYR A 233 -13.60 7.23 -26.58
N ASP A 234 -14.51 7.70 -25.72
CA ASP A 234 -14.27 8.80 -24.79
C ASP A 234 -14.65 8.37 -23.38
N CYS A 235 -13.67 8.38 -22.47
CA CYS A 235 -13.84 7.97 -21.07
C CYS A 235 -13.41 9.06 -20.09
N THR A 236 -14.08 9.14 -18.95
CA THR A 236 -13.72 10.04 -17.85
C THR A 236 -12.84 9.39 -16.80
N HIS A 237 -12.02 10.19 -16.11
CA HIS A 237 -11.28 9.73 -14.94
C HIS A 237 -11.42 10.60 -13.69
N ASN A 238 -12.25 11.65 -13.73
CA ASN A 238 -12.50 12.55 -12.61
C ASN A 238 -13.99 12.89 -12.52
N ILE A 239 -14.79 12.10 -11.82
CA ILE A 239 -16.24 12.28 -11.76
C ILE A 239 -16.83 11.59 -10.51
N ALA A 240 -18.03 11.98 -10.07
CA ALA A 240 -18.80 11.19 -9.12
C ALA A 240 -20.06 10.63 -9.80
N ARG A 241 -20.38 9.35 -9.61
CA ARG A 241 -21.51 8.70 -10.30
C ARG A 241 -22.25 7.74 -9.39
N LYS A 242 -23.58 7.70 -9.53
CA LYS A 242 -24.41 6.70 -8.87
C LYS A 242 -24.18 5.35 -9.55
N ASN A 243 -23.81 4.34 -8.76
CA ASN A 243 -23.69 2.96 -9.21
C ASN A 243 -24.50 2.04 -8.30
N LYS A 244 -25.03 0.95 -8.86
CA LYS A 244 -25.54 -0.19 -8.10
C LYS A 244 -24.41 -1.21 -7.99
N ILE A 245 -23.94 -1.48 -6.78
CA ILE A 245 -22.88 -2.46 -6.51
C ILE A 245 -23.31 -3.42 -5.40
N THR A 246 -22.67 -4.58 -5.33
CA THR A 246 -22.85 -5.51 -4.21
C THR A 246 -21.82 -5.18 -3.12
N VAL A 247 -22.28 -4.84 -1.93
CA VAL A 247 -21.44 -4.63 -0.74
C VAL A 247 -21.92 -5.60 0.34
N ASP A 248 -21.03 -6.45 0.84
CA ASP A 248 -21.35 -7.49 1.83
C ASP A 248 -22.51 -8.41 1.38
N GLY A 249 -22.50 -8.83 0.11
CA GLY A 249 -23.54 -9.67 -0.48
C GLY A 249 -24.87 -8.96 -0.77
N LYS A 250 -25.01 -7.66 -0.44
CA LYS A 250 -26.25 -6.89 -0.66
C LYS A 250 -26.07 -5.85 -1.76
N LYS A 251 -27.02 -5.78 -2.70
CA LYS A 251 -27.07 -4.70 -3.71
C LYS A 251 -27.39 -3.37 -3.03
N LYS A 252 -26.49 -2.40 -3.16
CA LYS A 252 -26.64 -1.01 -2.67
C LYS A 252 -26.44 -0.03 -3.81
N GLU A 253 -27.19 1.06 -3.79
CA GLU A 253 -26.89 2.25 -4.60
C GLU A 253 -25.88 3.10 -3.85
N VAL A 254 -24.74 3.40 -4.48
CA VAL A 254 -23.66 4.19 -3.90
C VAL A 254 -23.22 5.29 -4.86
N LEU A 255 -22.69 6.38 -4.33
CA LEU A 255 -22.02 7.42 -5.11
C LEU A 255 -20.52 7.12 -5.20
N VAL A 256 -20.08 6.58 -6.33
CA VAL A 256 -18.67 6.28 -6.59
C VAL A 256 -17.94 7.55 -7.01
N HIS A 257 -16.91 7.93 -6.26
CA HIS A 257 -16.03 9.04 -6.59
C HIS A 257 -14.79 8.52 -7.30
N LEU A 258 -14.65 8.89 -8.58
CA LEU A 258 -13.49 8.58 -9.40
C LEU A 258 -12.60 9.82 -9.44
N LYS A 259 -11.35 9.69 -8.96
CA LYS A 259 -10.33 10.74 -9.05
C LYS A 259 -9.03 10.11 -9.55
N GLY A 260 -8.70 10.33 -10.83
CA GLY A 260 -7.62 9.64 -11.52
C GLY A 260 -7.89 8.15 -11.76
N ALA A 261 -9.16 7.76 -11.87
CA ALA A 261 -9.58 6.37 -12.06
C ALA A 261 -10.71 6.29 -13.11
N THR A 262 -10.69 5.25 -13.95
CA THR A 262 -11.66 5.07 -15.04
C THR A 262 -12.61 3.91 -14.72
N THR A 263 -13.84 4.00 -15.23
CA THR A 263 -14.82 2.91 -15.18
C THR A 263 -14.32 1.69 -15.97
N SER A 264 -14.36 0.49 -15.35
CA SER A 264 -13.99 -0.78 -15.98
C SER A 264 -15.13 -1.78 -15.82
N LEU A 265 -16.05 -1.85 -16.78
CA LEU A 265 -17.22 -2.74 -16.74
C LEU A 265 -17.06 -3.86 -17.77
N GLY A 266 -17.51 -5.07 -17.41
CA GLY A 266 -17.51 -6.22 -18.29
C GLY A 266 -18.68 -6.21 -19.28
N ALA A 267 -18.54 -7.00 -20.36
CA ALA A 267 -19.57 -7.17 -21.36
C ALA A 267 -20.95 -7.53 -20.75
N GLY A 268 -22.00 -6.93 -21.29
CA GLY A 268 -23.40 -7.10 -20.87
C GLY A 268 -23.89 -6.08 -19.85
N ASN A 269 -22.99 -5.29 -19.24
CA ASN A 269 -23.39 -4.29 -18.25
C ASN A 269 -24.24 -3.17 -18.90
N GLU A 270 -25.36 -2.80 -18.26
CA GLU A 270 -26.36 -1.85 -18.79
C GLU A 270 -25.82 -0.44 -19.01
N ARG A 271 -24.78 -0.04 -18.28
CA ARG A 271 -24.17 1.28 -18.41
C ARG A 271 -23.20 1.40 -19.59
N ILE A 272 -22.82 0.29 -20.20
CA ILE A 272 -21.96 0.30 -21.37
C ILE A 272 -22.80 0.80 -22.54
N VAL A 273 -22.26 1.78 -23.27
CA VAL A 273 -22.89 2.28 -24.49
C VAL A 273 -23.05 1.16 -25.51
N SER A 274 -24.10 1.25 -26.33
CA SER A 274 -24.52 0.22 -27.29
C SER A 274 -23.35 -0.36 -28.10
N ALA A 275 -22.46 0.50 -28.61
CA ALA A 275 -21.31 0.11 -29.42
C ALA A 275 -20.36 -0.91 -28.75
N TYR A 276 -20.28 -0.94 -27.42
CA TYR A 276 -19.33 -1.77 -26.66
C TYR A 276 -20.00 -2.79 -25.75
N LYS A 277 -21.34 -2.89 -25.78
CA LYS A 277 -22.10 -3.74 -24.84
C LYS A 277 -21.68 -5.21 -24.87
N ASN A 278 -21.27 -5.72 -26.04
CA ASN A 278 -20.82 -7.11 -26.22
C ASN A 278 -19.32 -7.33 -26.01
N ILE A 279 -18.55 -6.26 -25.76
CA ILE A 279 -17.08 -6.31 -25.61
C ILE A 279 -16.66 -6.03 -24.17
N GLY A 280 -17.34 -5.10 -23.49
CA GLY A 280 -16.88 -4.48 -22.24
C GLY A 280 -16.47 -3.03 -22.48
N THR A 281 -16.38 -2.22 -21.42
CA THR A 281 -16.01 -0.80 -21.54
C THR A 281 -14.58 -0.67 -22.09
N PRO A 282 -14.33 0.09 -23.18
CA PRO A 282 -12.98 0.45 -23.57
C PRO A 282 -12.34 1.38 -22.54
N ILE A 283 -11.08 1.14 -22.19
CA ILE A 283 -10.37 1.88 -21.16
C ILE A 283 -9.10 2.44 -21.77
N ILE A 284 -8.99 3.77 -21.78
CA ILE A 284 -7.84 4.48 -22.34
C ILE A 284 -6.91 4.88 -21.19
N ILE A 285 -5.69 4.34 -21.18
CA ILE A 285 -4.68 4.66 -20.17
C ILE A 285 -3.51 5.36 -20.85
N GLY A 286 -3.35 6.66 -20.59
CA GLY A 286 -2.20 7.44 -21.03
C GLY A 286 -0.97 7.18 -20.16
N GLY A 287 0.21 7.11 -20.78
CA GLY A 287 1.50 7.06 -20.09
C GLY A 287 2.12 8.45 -19.99
N SER A 288 3.40 8.57 -20.34
CA SER A 288 4.03 9.86 -20.63
C SER A 288 4.14 10.07 -22.14
N MET A 289 4.56 11.28 -22.52
CA MET A 289 4.83 11.67 -23.91
C MET A 289 5.90 10.80 -24.62
N GLU A 290 6.62 9.96 -23.86
CA GLU A 290 7.69 9.08 -24.36
C GLU A 290 7.32 7.60 -24.34
N THR A 291 6.43 7.18 -23.45
CA THR A 291 6.14 5.75 -23.22
C THR A 291 4.94 5.24 -24.01
N GLY A 292 4.13 6.15 -24.53
CA GLY A 292 2.89 5.83 -25.21
C GLY A 292 1.75 5.50 -24.26
N SER A 293 0.78 4.74 -24.77
CA SER A 293 -0.49 4.49 -24.08
C SER A 293 -1.03 3.10 -24.34
N TYR A 294 -2.09 2.74 -23.64
CA TYR A 294 -2.79 1.47 -23.81
C TYR A 294 -4.28 1.68 -23.98
N LEU A 295 -4.87 0.83 -24.83
CA LEU A 295 -6.29 0.60 -24.88
C LEU A 295 -6.58 -0.80 -24.30
N LEU A 296 -7.46 -0.85 -23.32
CA LEU A 296 -7.90 -2.08 -22.65
C LEU A 296 -9.42 -2.25 -22.81
N LYS A 297 -9.93 -3.43 -22.45
CA LYS A 297 -11.36 -3.66 -22.19
C LYS A 297 -11.60 -4.08 -20.74
N GLY A 298 -12.69 -3.59 -20.16
CA GLY A 298 -13.15 -4.01 -18.84
C GLY A 298 -13.65 -5.46 -18.84
N THR A 299 -13.42 -6.17 -17.73
CA THR A 299 -13.90 -7.54 -17.52
C THR A 299 -14.96 -7.57 -16.42
N LYS A 300 -15.73 -8.67 -16.33
CA LYS A 300 -16.67 -8.88 -15.22
C LYS A 300 -15.95 -8.97 -13.87
N LYS A 301 -14.72 -9.49 -13.86
CA LYS A 301 -13.90 -9.59 -12.64
C LYS A 301 -13.54 -8.22 -12.09
N ALA A 302 -13.48 -7.16 -12.90
CA ALA A 302 -13.35 -5.80 -12.40
C ALA A 302 -14.47 -5.46 -11.41
N GLU A 303 -15.72 -5.80 -11.75
CA GLU A 303 -16.90 -5.50 -10.94
C GLU A 303 -16.87 -6.23 -9.58
N GLU A 304 -16.23 -7.41 -9.54
CA GLU A 304 -16.04 -8.23 -8.34
C GLU A 304 -14.79 -7.81 -7.54
N ALA A 305 -13.70 -7.41 -8.22
CA ALA A 305 -12.36 -7.30 -7.64
C ALA A 305 -11.84 -5.86 -7.46
N THR A 306 -12.45 -4.82 -8.03
CA THR A 306 -11.96 -3.42 -7.90
C THR A 306 -12.24 -2.76 -6.56
N PHE A 307 -12.90 -3.47 -5.63
CA PHE A 307 -12.90 -3.16 -4.19
C PHE A 307 -11.85 -3.97 -3.42
N GLY A 308 -11.03 -4.76 -4.12
CA GLY A 308 -10.03 -5.63 -3.55
C GLY A 308 -8.81 -4.86 -3.07
N THR A 309 -8.82 -4.41 -1.82
CA THR A 309 -7.56 -4.17 -1.11
C THR A 309 -6.99 -5.49 -0.64
N THR A 310 -5.67 -5.59 -0.59
CA THR A 310 -4.94 -6.74 -0.04
C THR A 310 -5.19 -6.86 1.46
N CYS A 311 -5.39 -8.06 2.01
CA CYS A 311 -5.83 -8.20 3.41
C CYS A 311 -5.21 -9.41 4.17
N PHE A 312 -5.46 -9.48 5.48
CA PHE A 312 -5.09 -10.56 6.41
C PHE A 312 -6.33 -11.14 7.11
N THR A 313 -6.29 -12.41 7.52
CA THR A 313 -7.39 -13.02 8.31
C THR A 313 -7.55 -12.35 9.69
N GLU A 314 -8.74 -12.40 10.29
CA GLU A 314 -9.10 -11.75 11.57
C GLU A 314 -8.07 -11.98 12.70
N GLY A 315 -7.54 -13.20 12.80
CA GLY A 315 -6.63 -13.62 13.87
C GLY A 315 -5.20 -13.08 13.78
N THR A 316 -4.82 -12.42 12.67
CA THR A 316 -3.47 -11.89 12.47
C THR A 316 -3.21 -10.75 13.46
N LYS A 317 -2.15 -10.86 14.28
CA LYS A 317 -1.80 -9.82 15.25
C LYS A 317 -0.95 -8.74 14.60
N VAL A 318 -1.15 -7.49 15.01
CA VAL A 318 -0.40 -6.32 14.59
C VAL A 318 0.28 -5.72 15.83
N ILE A 319 1.50 -5.20 15.67
CA ILE A 319 2.17 -4.45 16.74
C ILE A 319 1.54 -3.07 16.83
N THR A 320 1.04 -2.71 18.00
CA THR A 320 0.45 -1.38 18.27
C THR A 320 1.04 -0.77 19.54
N ASP A 321 0.75 0.50 19.81
CA ASP A 321 1.03 1.17 21.08
C ASP A 321 0.31 0.48 22.27
N LYS A 322 -0.72 -0.31 21.99
CA LYS A 322 -1.51 -1.07 22.96
C LYS A 322 -1.12 -2.54 23.03
N GLY A 323 0.04 -2.90 22.49
CA GLY A 323 0.54 -4.27 22.47
C GLY A 323 0.20 -5.04 21.19
N LEU A 324 0.16 -6.37 21.28
CA LEU A 324 -0.16 -7.23 20.14
C LEU A 324 -1.68 -7.41 20.01
N VAL A 325 -2.29 -6.66 19.10
CA VAL A 325 -3.74 -6.65 18.91
C VAL A 325 -4.10 -7.38 17.62
N LYS A 326 -5.12 -8.24 17.65
CA LYS A 326 -5.63 -8.89 16.42
C LYS A 326 -6.20 -7.83 15.48
N ILE A 327 -5.97 -7.97 14.19
CA ILE A 327 -6.40 -6.99 13.18
C ILE A 327 -7.93 -6.82 13.14
N GLY A 328 -8.68 -7.89 13.42
CA GLY A 328 -10.13 -7.81 13.59
C GLY A 328 -10.58 -7.00 14.80
N ASP A 329 -9.83 -7.07 15.90
CA ASP A 329 -10.10 -6.29 17.11
C ASP A 329 -9.69 -4.82 16.93
N ILE A 330 -8.62 -4.55 16.17
CA ILE A 330 -8.25 -3.19 15.75
C ILE A 330 -9.40 -2.57 14.95
N TYR A 331 -9.95 -3.29 13.96
CA TYR A 331 -11.10 -2.82 13.20
C TYR A 331 -12.28 -2.45 14.12
N LYS A 332 -12.69 -3.35 15.03
CA LYS A 332 -13.81 -3.11 15.95
C LYS A 332 -13.57 -1.89 16.85
N ARG A 333 -12.37 -1.77 17.41
CA ARG A 333 -11.98 -0.70 18.34
C ARG A 333 -11.80 0.64 17.65
N TYR A 334 -11.22 0.65 16.46
CA TYR A 334 -11.05 1.84 15.63
C TYR A 334 -12.40 2.49 15.29
N TYR A 335 -13.37 1.71 14.83
CA TYR A 335 -14.74 2.21 14.61
C TYR A 335 -15.52 2.49 15.90
N GLY A 336 -15.03 2.01 17.05
CA GLY A 336 -15.46 2.43 18.38
C GLY A 336 -14.89 3.77 18.85
N GLY A 337 -14.06 4.43 18.03
CA GLY A 337 -13.45 5.73 18.33
C GLY A 337 -12.07 5.64 18.97
N GLU A 338 -11.45 4.46 19.04
CA GLU A 338 -10.12 4.29 19.59
C GLU A 338 -9.03 4.51 18.54
N GLU A 339 -8.07 5.39 18.83
CA GLU A 339 -6.92 5.64 17.97
C GLU A 339 -5.81 4.63 18.23
N PHE A 340 -5.04 4.25 17.21
CA PHE A 340 -3.90 3.34 17.32
C PHE A 340 -2.67 3.92 16.65
N LEU A 341 -1.51 3.71 17.29
CA LEU A 341 -0.20 3.92 16.66
C LEU A 341 0.42 2.56 16.35
N VAL A 342 1.05 2.44 15.19
CA VAL A 342 1.78 1.25 14.77
C VAL A 342 3.21 1.62 14.39
N PRO A 343 4.20 0.74 14.64
CA PRO A 343 5.55 0.94 14.14
C PRO A 343 5.53 0.82 12.62
N SER A 344 6.15 1.78 11.95
CA SER A 344 6.18 1.90 10.51
C SER A 344 7.61 2.26 10.06
N LEU A 345 8.10 1.59 9.03
CA LEU A 345 9.43 1.82 8.46
C LEU A 345 9.42 3.05 7.56
N ASN A 346 10.24 4.04 7.88
CA ASN A 346 10.60 5.06 6.91
C ASN A 346 11.63 4.47 5.94
N GLU A 347 11.21 4.16 4.71
CA GLU A 347 12.05 3.46 3.73
C GLU A 347 13.26 4.30 3.26
N SER A 348 13.23 5.62 3.47
CA SER A 348 14.35 6.51 3.16
C SER A 348 15.41 6.50 4.26
N SER A 349 15.02 6.51 5.54
CA SER A 349 15.98 6.51 6.67
C SER A 349 16.34 5.11 7.16
N LEU A 350 15.49 4.12 6.88
CA LEU A 350 15.47 2.77 7.47
C LEU A 350 15.26 2.76 9.00
N GLU A 351 14.66 3.82 9.52
CA GLU A 351 14.27 3.93 10.91
C GLU A 351 12.78 3.63 11.11
N ILE A 352 12.43 3.17 12.31
CA ILE A 352 11.05 2.95 12.72
C ILE A 352 10.48 4.24 13.31
N GLU A 353 9.33 4.63 12.79
CA GLU A 353 8.50 5.73 13.27
C GLU A 353 7.14 5.17 13.69
N TRP A 354 6.58 5.68 14.79
CA TRP A 354 5.21 5.34 15.17
C TRP A 354 4.24 6.23 14.41
N LYS A 355 3.31 5.61 13.67
CA LYS A 355 2.34 6.29 12.81
C LYS A 355 0.92 5.88 13.16
N SER A 356 -0.01 6.81 13.01
CA SER A 356 -1.41 6.55 13.26
C SER A 356 -2.02 5.63 12.21
N ILE A 357 -2.94 4.77 12.65
CA ILE A 357 -3.88 4.10 11.75
C ILE A 357 -4.92 5.13 11.31
N THR A 358 -5.00 5.40 10.02
CA THR A 358 -5.89 6.40 9.43
C THR A 358 -7.17 5.81 8.87
N ASP A 359 -7.21 4.49 8.67
CA ASP A 359 -8.41 3.77 8.20
C ASP A 359 -8.30 2.27 8.50
N CYS A 360 -9.42 1.58 8.61
CA CYS A 360 -9.51 0.12 8.75
C CYS A 360 -10.53 -0.44 7.77
N MET A 361 -10.20 -1.55 7.12
CA MET A 361 -11.10 -2.26 6.20
C MET A 361 -11.42 -3.66 6.73
N LYS A 362 -12.65 -4.10 6.45
CA LYS A 362 -13.13 -5.48 6.55
C LYS A 362 -13.82 -5.87 5.23
N LYS A 363 -13.59 -7.08 4.73
CA LYS A 363 -14.29 -7.66 3.58
C LYS A 363 -14.25 -9.19 3.61
N SER A 364 -15.07 -9.86 2.80
CA SER A 364 -14.91 -11.29 2.50
C SER A 364 -13.92 -11.51 1.35
N SER A 365 -13.15 -12.59 1.40
CA SER A 365 -12.24 -12.96 0.31
C SER A 365 -12.09 -14.47 0.20
N SER A 366 -12.17 -14.97 -1.04
CA SER A 366 -11.92 -16.38 -1.41
C SER A 366 -10.49 -16.64 -1.89
N ASP A 367 -9.60 -15.64 -1.88
CA ASP A 367 -8.22 -15.76 -2.41
C ASP A 367 -7.16 -15.71 -1.31
N ILE A 368 -7.38 -16.50 -0.25
CA ILE A 368 -6.53 -16.54 0.95
C ILE A 368 -5.55 -17.71 0.85
N ILE A 369 -4.28 -17.45 1.16
CA ILE A 369 -3.25 -18.47 1.29
C ILE A 369 -2.67 -18.48 2.69
N GLU A 370 -2.25 -19.67 3.11
CA GLU A 370 -1.39 -19.88 4.26
C GLU A 370 0.07 -19.99 3.78
N VAL A 371 0.93 -19.13 4.32
CA VAL A 371 2.36 -19.09 4.00
C VAL A 371 3.18 -19.40 5.23
N SER A 372 4.36 -20.00 5.04
CA SER A 372 5.33 -20.28 6.09
C SER A 372 6.56 -19.41 5.95
N ILE A 373 7.07 -18.91 7.07
CA ILE A 373 8.19 -17.98 7.11
C ILE A 373 9.32 -18.58 7.94
N SER A 374 10.48 -18.79 7.33
CA SER A 374 11.64 -19.32 8.05
C SER A 374 12.96 -18.95 7.38
N GLN A 375 14.04 -18.95 8.16
CA GLN A 375 15.36 -18.54 7.67
C GLN A 375 15.85 -19.34 6.45
N ARG A 376 15.61 -20.67 6.42
CA ARG A 376 16.04 -21.56 5.33
C ARG A 376 14.90 -22.06 4.44
N GLY A 377 13.64 -21.76 4.77
CA GLY A 377 12.48 -22.28 4.03
C GLY A 377 12.25 -23.79 4.23
N GLY A 378 12.76 -24.38 5.31
CA GLY A 378 12.69 -25.83 5.58
C GLY A 378 11.58 -26.25 6.55
N THR A 379 10.94 -25.30 7.23
CA THR A 379 9.87 -25.56 8.21
C THR A 379 8.58 -24.87 7.79
N THR A 380 7.45 -25.52 8.06
CA THR A 380 6.09 -25.04 7.77
C THR A 380 5.32 -24.68 9.05
N LEU A 381 5.99 -24.64 10.20
CA LEU A 381 5.35 -24.41 11.50
C LEU A 381 5.01 -22.93 11.75
N ASN A 382 5.85 -22.02 11.27
CA ASN A 382 5.65 -20.59 11.46
C ASN A 382 4.81 -20.01 10.32
N ARG A 383 3.51 -19.81 10.55
CA ARG A 383 2.53 -19.52 9.50
C ARG A 383 1.96 -18.10 9.58
N LEU A 384 1.49 -17.60 8.44
CA LEU A 384 0.76 -16.35 8.27
C LEU A 384 -0.33 -16.56 7.20
N ARG A 385 -1.49 -15.91 7.35
CA ARG A 385 -2.63 -16.08 6.44
C ARG A 385 -2.98 -14.73 5.82
N THR A 386 -2.95 -14.65 4.50
CA THR A 386 -3.04 -13.39 3.74
C THR A 386 -3.60 -13.63 2.35
N THR A 387 -4.09 -12.59 1.68
CA THR A 387 -4.49 -12.68 0.27
C THR A 387 -3.27 -12.83 -0.65
N LYS A 388 -3.39 -13.56 -1.77
CA LYS A 388 -2.26 -13.86 -2.68
C LYS A 388 -1.58 -12.63 -3.26
N ASP A 389 -2.32 -11.53 -3.34
CA ASP A 389 -1.90 -10.25 -3.89
C ASP A 389 -1.29 -9.30 -2.86
N HIS A 390 -1.29 -9.66 -1.56
CA HIS A 390 -0.75 -8.79 -0.52
C HIS A 390 0.73 -8.48 -0.75
N LYS A 391 1.07 -7.19 -0.71
CA LYS A 391 2.44 -6.73 -0.90
C LYS A 391 3.24 -6.88 0.39
N PHE A 392 4.34 -7.59 0.29
CA PHE A 392 5.35 -7.68 1.35
C PHE A 392 6.53 -6.82 0.94
N VAL A 393 7.22 -6.30 1.94
CA VAL A 393 8.46 -5.56 1.70
C VAL A 393 9.60 -6.55 1.57
N THR A 394 10.34 -6.43 0.47
CA THR A 394 11.43 -7.33 0.08
C THR A 394 12.60 -6.50 -0.45
N ILE A 395 13.68 -7.17 -0.86
CA ILE A 395 14.84 -6.53 -1.48
C ILE A 395 14.95 -7.01 -2.92
N ASP A 396 15.23 -6.07 -3.82
CA ASP A 396 15.65 -6.35 -5.19
C ASP A 396 16.83 -5.44 -5.55
N ASP A 397 17.91 -6.06 -6.02
CA ASP A 397 19.19 -5.40 -6.28
C ASP A 397 19.68 -4.50 -5.14
N GLY A 398 19.52 -4.95 -3.88
CA GLY A 398 19.90 -4.19 -2.70
C GLY A 398 18.98 -3.00 -2.36
N ASN A 399 17.91 -2.78 -3.13
CA ASN A 399 16.89 -1.76 -2.86
C ASN A 399 15.66 -2.36 -2.20
N ILE A 400 15.00 -1.61 -1.32
CA ILE A 400 13.70 -2.00 -0.80
C ILE A 400 12.66 -1.88 -1.92
N VAL A 401 11.93 -2.96 -2.16
CA VAL A 401 10.83 -3.02 -3.13
C VAL A 401 9.64 -3.74 -2.52
N HIS A 402 8.46 -3.59 -3.12
CA HIS A 402 7.23 -4.20 -2.60
C HIS A 402 6.63 -5.11 -3.67
N LYS A 403 6.55 -6.40 -3.39
CA LYS A 403 6.07 -7.42 -4.33
C LYS A 403 4.87 -8.17 -3.73
N PRO A 404 3.87 -8.55 -4.54
CA PRO A 404 2.82 -9.47 -4.09
C PRO A 404 3.41 -10.78 -3.57
N VAL A 405 2.84 -11.33 -2.50
CA VAL A 405 3.35 -12.55 -1.86
C VAL A 405 3.43 -13.74 -2.83
N LYS A 406 2.47 -13.86 -3.76
CA LYS A 406 2.51 -14.90 -4.81
C LYS A 406 3.75 -14.82 -5.70
N GLU A 407 4.23 -13.61 -5.99
CA GLU A 407 5.43 -13.38 -6.81
C GLU A 407 6.69 -13.73 -6.02
N ILE A 408 6.77 -13.28 -4.76
CA ILE A 408 7.91 -13.59 -3.87
C ILE A 408 8.07 -15.11 -3.70
N ILE A 409 6.95 -15.82 -3.52
CA ILE A 409 6.94 -17.29 -3.45
C ILE A 409 7.41 -17.90 -4.78
N GLY A 410 6.86 -17.44 -5.91
CA GLY A 410 7.22 -17.94 -7.25
C GLY A 410 8.71 -17.75 -7.59
N CYS A 411 9.33 -16.69 -7.05
CA CYS A 411 10.75 -16.40 -7.25
C CYS A 411 11.66 -16.98 -6.15
N ASP A 412 11.14 -17.72 -5.16
CA ASP A 412 11.88 -18.24 -4.00
C ASP A 412 12.65 -17.12 -3.24
N GLU A 413 12.01 -15.96 -3.11
CA GLU A 413 12.57 -14.77 -2.47
C GLU A 413 12.30 -14.74 -0.95
N GLY A 414 13.01 -13.86 -0.26
CA GLY A 414 12.82 -13.55 1.16
C GLY A 414 12.06 -12.24 1.36
N ILE A 415 11.51 -12.08 2.55
CA ILE A 415 10.76 -10.90 3.00
C ILE A 415 11.47 -10.26 4.18
N LEU A 416 11.22 -8.96 4.38
CA LEU A 416 11.81 -8.20 5.47
C LEU A 416 11.00 -8.31 6.77
N LEU A 417 11.73 -8.38 7.87
CA LEU A 417 11.26 -8.53 9.23
C LEU A 417 11.88 -7.46 10.12
N LEU A 418 11.23 -7.17 11.24
CA LEU A 418 11.78 -6.31 12.29
C LEU A 418 12.62 -7.09 13.29
N ASP A 419 13.75 -6.54 13.71
CA ASP A 419 14.50 -7.07 14.86
C ASP A 419 14.66 -6.08 16.01
N ASN A 420 14.22 -4.83 15.84
CA ASN A 420 14.32 -3.78 16.85
C ASN A 420 13.17 -2.76 16.74
N ILE A 421 12.57 -2.36 17.86
CA ILE A 421 11.52 -1.32 17.95
C ILE A 421 12.02 -0.18 18.84
N LYS A 422 11.94 1.07 18.34
CA LYS A 422 12.18 2.30 19.14
C LYS A 422 10.93 2.69 19.94
N PHE A 423 11.09 3.38 21.07
CA PHE A 423 10.02 3.65 22.05
C PHE A 423 9.17 4.89 21.76
N LEU A 424 7.89 4.84 22.16
CA LEU A 424 6.99 6.00 22.22
C LEU A 424 7.22 6.82 23.49
N LEU A 425 7.21 6.18 24.67
CA LEU A 425 7.42 6.78 26.00
C LEU A 425 7.93 5.71 26.98
N GLU A 426 8.84 6.08 27.89
CA GLU A 426 9.29 5.20 28.98
C GLU A 426 8.56 5.53 30.29
N SER A 427 8.00 4.50 30.94
CA SER A 427 7.40 4.62 32.27
C SER A 427 8.45 4.43 33.36
N ASN A 428 8.25 5.09 34.51
CA ASN A 428 9.15 4.98 35.67
C ASN A 428 8.86 3.70 36.48
N VAL A 429 8.94 2.54 35.83
CA VAL A 429 8.81 1.23 36.48
C VAL A 429 10.19 0.82 37.03
N SER A 430 10.23 0.51 38.32
CA SER A 430 11.46 0.08 38.99
C SER A 430 11.98 -1.26 38.43
N SER A 431 13.29 -1.49 38.56
CA SER A 431 13.92 -2.74 38.10
C SER A 431 13.41 -3.94 38.91
N GLU A 432 13.12 -3.71 40.19
CA GLU A 432 12.61 -4.67 41.16
C GLU A 432 11.19 -5.10 40.79
N MET A 433 10.32 -4.14 40.43
CA MET A 433 8.98 -4.45 39.94
C MET A 433 9.03 -5.26 38.65
N ALA A 434 9.89 -4.86 37.71
CA ALA A 434 10.04 -5.57 36.45
C ALA A 434 10.52 -7.02 36.64
N TYR A 435 11.55 -7.22 37.47
CA TYR A 435 12.06 -8.54 37.83
C TYR A 435 10.98 -9.40 38.51
N LEU A 436 10.28 -8.82 39.48
CA LEU A 436 9.25 -9.51 40.24
C LEU A 436 8.10 -9.99 39.36
N VAL A 437 7.61 -9.14 38.45
CA VAL A 437 6.59 -9.54 37.47
C VAL A 437 7.10 -10.71 36.64
N GLY A 438 8.33 -10.64 36.11
CA GLY A 438 8.92 -11.74 35.35
C GLY A 438 8.99 -13.05 36.13
N ALA A 439 9.39 -13.00 37.40
CA ALA A 439 9.49 -14.18 38.26
C ALA A 439 8.10 -14.79 38.58
N ILE A 440 7.11 -13.95 38.91
CA ILE A 440 5.74 -14.39 39.24
C ILE A 440 5.02 -14.94 38.01
N MET A 441 5.23 -14.37 36.82
CA MET A 441 4.62 -14.90 35.59
C MET A 441 5.20 -16.26 35.14
N SER A 442 6.38 -16.61 35.64
CA SER A 442 7.05 -17.89 35.37
C SER A 442 6.65 -18.96 36.39
N ASP A 443 6.93 -18.73 37.67
CA ASP A 443 6.85 -19.75 38.73
C ASP A 443 5.78 -19.41 39.77
N GLY A 444 4.89 -18.47 39.46
CA GLY A 444 3.86 -17.98 40.38
C GLY A 444 2.46 -18.00 39.81
N SER A 445 1.52 -17.66 40.68
CA SER A 445 0.11 -17.45 40.37
C SER A 445 -0.44 -16.38 41.30
N PHE A 446 -1.50 -15.71 40.86
CA PHE A 446 -2.18 -14.72 41.69
C PHE A 446 -3.68 -14.80 41.48
N ARG A 447 -4.43 -14.46 42.52
CA ARG A 447 -5.88 -14.34 42.51
C ARG A 447 -6.24 -13.01 43.15
N ALA A 448 -7.07 -12.22 42.47
CA ALA A 448 -7.60 -10.96 42.98
C ALA A 448 -9.11 -10.92 42.74
N ASP A 449 -9.87 -10.81 43.84
CA ASP A 449 -11.30 -10.50 43.84
C ASP A 449 -11.61 -9.35 44.82
N GLU A 450 -12.87 -8.90 44.86
CA GLU A 450 -13.30 -7.75 45.66
C GLU A 450 -13.05 -7.92 47.17
N ARG A 451 -12.85 -9.15 47.66
CA ARG A 451 -12.70 -9.45 49.10
C ARG A 451 -11.36 -10.09 49.46
N HIS A 452 -10.65 -10.67 48.49
CA HIS A 452 -9.44 -11.44 48.72
C HIS A 452 -8.39 -11.20 47.63
N GLY A 453 -7.13 -11.07 48.06
CA GLY A 453 -5.96 -11.11 47.18
C GLY A 453 -4.95 -12.12 47.69
N ASN A 454 -4.45 -12.97 46.81
CA ASN A 454 -3.35 -13.89 47.09
C ASN A 454 -2.35 -13.89 45.93
N ILE A 455 -1.06 -13.79 46.25
CA ILE A 455 0.04 -14.10 45.34
C ILE A 455 0.76 -15.33 45.88
N THR A 456 0.96 -16.31 45.02
CA THR A 456 1.70 -17.54 45.33
C THR A 456 2.89 -17.66 44.40
N PHE A 457 4.09 -17.83 44.95
CA PHE A 457 5.31 -18.13 44.22
C PHE A 457 5.77 -19.52 44.63
N THR A 458 5.85 -20.46 43.69
CA THR A 458 6.14 -21.86 44.01
C THR A 458 7.58 -22.17 43.58
N GLN A 459 8.43 -22.58 44.53
CA GLN A 459 9.81 -22.91 44.18
C GLN A 459 10.44 -24.01 45.04
N LYS A 460 11.37 -24.76 44.44
CA LYS A 460 12.20 -25.74 45.16
C LYS A 460 13.32 -25.03 45.92
N GLN A 461 13.44 -25.31 47.22
CA GLN A 461 14.53 -24.82 48.06
C GLN A 461 15.80 -25.66 47.87
N ILE A 462 16.43 -25.54 46.72
CA ILE A 462 17.72 -26.17 46.39
C ILE A 462 18.81 -25.10 46.26
N PRO A 463 20.10 -25.41 46.52
CA PRO A 463 21.19 -24.43 46.53
C PRO A 463 21.26 -23.53 45.30
N GLU A 464 20.92 -24.06 44.12
CA GLU A 464 20.92 -23.33 42.85
C GLU A 464 19.82 -22.26 42.78
N LYS A 465 18.72 -22.42 43.53
CA LYS A 465 17.54 -21.55 43.50
C LYS A 465 17.40 -20.63 44.73
N ILE A 466 18.16 -20.83 45.81
CA ILE A 466 18.08 -19.99 47.01
C ILE A 466 18.25 -18.50 46.68
N LYS A 467 19.30 -18.14 45.92
CA LYS A 467 19.53 -16.73 45.51
C LYS A 467 18.40 -16.13 44.68
N PHE A 468 17.66 -16.96 43.96
CA PHE A 468 16.49 -16.51 43.21
C PHE A 468 15.32 -16.24 44.16
N ILE A 469 15.04 -17.17 45.07
CA ILE A 469 13.99 -17.02 46.10
C ILE A 469 14.25 -15.77 46.95
N ASP A 470 15.47 -15.60 47.45
CA ASP A 470 15.86 -14.44 48.26
C ASP A 470 15.66 -13.13 47.51
N HIS A 471 16.02 -13.11 46.21
CA HIS A 471 15.86 -11.91 45.41
C HIS A 471 14.41 -11.61 45.07
N VAL A 472 13.56 -12.63 44.84
CA VAL A 472 12.12 -12.45 44.68
C VAL A 472 11.51 -11.85 45.95
N ASN A 473 11.89 -12.35 47.12
CA ASN A 473 11.45 -11.79 48.41
C ASN A 473 11.93 -10.34 48.60
N TYR A 474 13.19 -10.04 48.27
CA TYR A 474 13.71 -8.67 48.28
C TYR A 474 12.89 -7.76 47.36
N CYS A 475 12.68 -8.14 46.09
CA CYS A 475 11.89 -7.33 45.17
C CYS A 475 10.45 -7.16 45.65
N PHE A 476 9.84 -8.19 46.25
CA PHE A 476 8.50 -8.11 46.81
C PHE A 476 8.42 -7.12 47.98
N GLN A 477 9.43 -7.11 48.85
CA GLN A 477 9.56 -6.16 49.95
C GLN A 477 9.78 -4.73 49.46
N GLU A 478 10.66 -4.51 48.49
CA GLU A 478 10.91 -3.18 47.93
C GLU A 478 9.67 -2.60 47.23
N VAL A 479 8.92 -3.44 46.52
CA VAL A 479 7.78 -2.99 45.72
C VAL A 479 6.51 -2.79 46.55
N PHE A 480 6.23 -3.71 47.48
CA PHE A 480 4.94 -3.73 48.19
C PHE A 480 5.07 -3.59 49.71
N SER A 481 6.28 -3.52 50.26
CA SER A 481 6.54 -3.49 51.71
C SER A 481 5.98 -4.71 52.48
N TYR A 482 5.78 -5.82 51.77
CA TYR A 482 5.40 -7.13 52.33
C TYR A 482 6.51 -8.15 52.06
N GLN A 483 6.51 -9.27 52.78
CA GLN A 483 7.36 -10.43 52.47
C GLN A 483 6.47 -11.62 52.10
N LEU A 484 6.94 -12.48 51.19
CA LEU A 484 6.26 -13.75 50.95
C LEU A 484 6.54 -14.67 52.14
N ARG A 485 5.48 -15.21 52.72
CA ARG A 485 5.56 -16.16 53.83
C ARG A 485 5.66 -17.57 53.29
N GLU A 486 6.58 -18.34 53.85
CA GLU A 486 6.71 -19.75 53.53
C GLU A 486 5.42 -20.50 53.90
N GLY A 487 4.93 -21.29 52.96
CA GLY A 487 3.68 -22.03 53.04
C GLY A 487 3.90 -23.54 52.99
N LYS A 488 2.91 -24.26 52.45
CA LYS A 488 2.93 -25.73 52.43
C LYS A 488 3.97 -26.27 51.44
N ILE A 489 4.64 -27.35 51.83
CA ILE A 489 5.45 -28.16 50.92
C ILE A 489 4.50 -29.06 50.12
N LYS A 490 4.51 -28.93 48.80
CA LYS A 490 3.80 -29.82 47.87
C LYS A 490 4.72 -30.93 47.41
N ALA A 491 4.32 -32.19 47.66
CA ALA A 491 4.92 -33.34 47.02
C ALA A 491 4.28 -33.56 45.64
N GLY A 492 5.09 -33.52 44.59
CA GLY A 492 4.70 -33.84 43.22
C GLY A 492 5.39 -35.12 42.76
N GLY A 493 4.62 -36.10 42.28
CA GLY A 493 5.14 -37.32 41.68
C GLY A 493 5.17 -37.22 40.15
N GLY A 494 6.27 -37.63 39.54
CA GLY A 494 6.40 -37.81 38.08
C GLY A 494 7.06 -39.14 37.74
N SER A 495 7.01 -39.55 36.48
CA SER A 495 7.75 -40.72 35.97
C SER A 495 8.77 -40.24 34.95
N LEU A 496 10.05 -40.56 35.16
CA LEU A 496 11.11 -40.34 34.17
C LEU A 496 11.70 -41.70 33.81
N ASN A 497 11.57 -42.11 32.55
CA ASN A 497 12.01 -43.43 32.06
C ASN A 497 11.47 -44.62 32.91
N GLY A 498 10.22 -44.53 33.37
CA GLY A 498 9.59 -45.60 34.16
C GLY A 498 9.91 -45.58 35.66
N ARG A 499 10.77 -44.67 36.14
CA ARG A 499 11.04 -44.48 37.57
C ARG A 499 10.20 -43.35 38.15
N GLN A 500 9.52 -43.62 39.27
CA GLN A 500 8.82 -42.58 40.04
C GLN A 500 9.86 -41.62 40.64
N ILE A 501 9.73 -40.34 40.32
CA ILE A 501 10.49 -39.25 40.92
C ILE A 501 9.51 -38.47 41.79
N LEU A 502 9.79 -38.41 43.09
CA LEU A 502 9.15 -37.51 44.02
C LEU A 502 9.93 -36.19 44.03
N GLY A 503 9.26 -35.09 43.73
CA GLY A 503 9.78 -33.74 43.86
C GLY A 503 9.01 -32.97 44.92
N TYR A 504 9.73 -32.18 45.72
CA TYR A 504 9.11 -31.28 46.69
C TYR A 504 9.30 -29.84 46.21
N ALA A 505 8.25 -29.03 46.30
CA ALA A 505 8.29 -27.59 46.06
C ALA A 505 7.58 -26.86 47.19
N THR A 506 8.05 -25.67 47.51
CA THR A 506 7.50 -24.84 48.59
C THR A 506 6.71 -23.70 47.97
N ASP A 507 5.48 -23.50 48.45
CA ASP A 507 4.71 -22.32 48.10
C ASP A 507 5.09 -21.16 49.04
N PHE A 508 5.35 -19.98 48.48
CA PHE A 508 5.55 -18.73 49.20
C PHE A 508 4.36 -17.81 48.92
N HIS A 509 3.62 -17.40 49.95
CA HIS A 509 2.35 -16.69 49.81
C HIS A 509 2.40 -15.26 50.34
N CYS A 510 1.67 -14.35 49.70
CA CYS A 510 1.27 -13.07 50.26
C CYS A 510 -0.22 -12.86 50.08
N TYR A 511 -0.93 -12.67 51.18
CA TYR A 511 -2.34 -12.28 51.18
C TYR A 511 -2.42 -10.76 51.18
N SER A 512 -2.45 -10.16 49.99
CA SER A 512 -2.56 -8.72 49.82
C SER A 512 -3.42 -8.40 48.61
N GLN A 513 -4.56 -7.76 48.86
CA GLN A 513 -5.48 -7.31 47.82
C GLN A 513 -4.78 -6.34 46.86
N ILE A 514 -4.04 -5.36 47.40
CA ILE A 514 -3.31 -4.34 46.63
C ILE A 514 -2.30 -4.99 45.68
N ALA A 515 -1.44 -5.88 46.20
CA ALA A 515 -0.42 -6.53 45.39
C ALA A 515 -1.04 -7.42 44.31
N SER A 516 -2.06 -8.19 44.65
CA SER A 516 -2.76 -9.06 43.70
C SER A 516 -3.49 -8.29 42.59
N PHE A 517 -4.16 -7.17 42.92
CA PHE A 517 -4.78 -6.31 41.90
C PHE A 517 -3.72 -5.68 40.99
N LYS A 518 -2.59 -5.22 41.55
CA LYS A 518 -1.51 -4.66 40.74
C LYS A 518 -0.92 -5.70 39.76
N MET A 519 -0.71 -6.93 40.21
CA MET A 519 -0.27 -8.03 39.34
C MET A 519 -1.29 -8.36 38.26
N LYS A 520 -2.59 -8.37 38.62
CA LYS A 520 -3.68 -8.60 37.67
C LYS A 520 -3.76 -7.51 36.59
N GLU A 521 -3.71 -6.24 36.99
CA GLU A 521 -3.70 -5.08 36.09
C GLU A 521 -2.55 -5.17 35.07
N ILE A 522 -1.35 -5.51 35.55
CA ILE A 522 -0.16 -5.67 34.70
C ILE A 522 -0.31 -6.86 33.76
N TYR A 523 -0.81 -8.00 34.25
CA TYR A 523 -1.01 -9.18 33.42
C TYR A 523 -2.04 -8.94 32.30
N GLU A 524 -3.14 -8.24 32.61
CA GLU A 524 -4.17 -7.89 31.64
C GLU A 524 -3.63 -6.99 30.52
N ASN A 525 -2.65 -6.14 30.84
CA ASN A 525 -2.04 -5.16 29.94
C ASN A 525 -0.54 -5.43 29.67
N ILE A 526 -0.10 -6.69 29.75
CA ILE A 526 1.34 -7.01 29.83
C ILE A 526 2.13 -6.53 28.62
N ASP A 527 1.55 -6.59 27.43
CA ASP A 527 2.21 -6.17 26.20
C ASP A 527 2.48 -4.65 26.19
N SER A 528 1.48 -3.82 26.50
CA SER A 528 1.64 -2.36 26.58
C SER A 528 2.51 -1.95 27.77
N TRP A 529 2.41 -2.67 28.89
CA TRP A 529 3.28 -2.49 30.04
C TRP A 529 4.75 -2.75 29.67
N VAL A 530 5.05 -3.87 29.00
CA VAL A 530 6.40 -4.17 28.49
C VAL A 530 6.87 -3.11 27.50
N LEU A 531 6.01 -2.65 26.59
CA LEU A 531 6.33 -1.56 25.65
C LEU A 531 6.70 -0.26 26.37
N SER A 532 6.17 -0.01 27.56
CA SER A 532 6.50 1.17 28.37
C SER A 532 7.81 1.05 29.19
N LEU A 533 8.33 -0.16 29.45
CA LEU A 533 9.50 -0.33 30.30
C LEU A 533 10.76 0.37 29.76
N SER A 534 11.58 0.96 30.62
CA SER A 534 12.93 1.37 30.24
C SER A 534 13.78 0.17 29.81
N GLN A 535 14.91 0.41 29.13
CA GLN A 535 15.82 -0.66 28.73
C GLN A 535 16.29 -1.51 29.93
N LYS A 536 16.61 -0.88 31.06
CA LYS A 536 17.04 -1.57 32.29
C LYS A 536 15.91 -2.41 32.89
N ALA A 537 14.69 -1.85 32.97
CA ALA A 537 13.54 -2.59 33.47
C ALA A 537 13.19 -3.78 32.56
N THR A 538 13.28 -3.61 31.24
CA THR A 538 13.07 -4.69 30.26
C THR A 538 14.02 -5.87 30.46
N ILE A 539 15.31 -5.60 30.73
CA ILE A 539 16.29 -6.64 31.02
C ILE A 539 15.94 -7.38 32.33
N ASN A 540 15.51 -6.65 33.35
CA ASN A 540 15.12 -7.25 34.64
C ASN A 540 13.86 -8.10 34.52
N PHE A 541 12.87 -7.68 33.73
CA PHE A 541 11.70 -8.49 33.40
C PHE A 541 12.09 -9.84 32.77
N LEU A 542 12.96 -9.81 31.75
CA LEU A 542 13.49 -11.05 31.17
C LEU A 542 14.31 -11.87 32.17
N ALA A 543 15.11 -11.22 33.02
CA ALA A 543 15.91 -11.92 34.04
C ALA A 543 15.04 -12.70 35.04
N GLY A 544 13.92 -12.13 35.49
CA GLY A 544 12.96 -12.81 36.35
C GLY A 544 12.37 -14.07 35.71
N LEU A 545 11.97 -13.98 34.43
CA LEU A 545 11.48 -15.12 33.65
C LEU A 545 12.58 -16.19 33.45
N ILE A 546 13.82 -15.77 33.21
CA ILE A 546 14.95 -16.68 33.01
C ILE A 546 15.32 -17.42 34.30
N ASP A 547 15.25 -16.75 35.46
CA ASP A 547 15.52 -17.37 36.75
C ASP A 547 14.39 -18.29 37.23
N GLY A 548 13.17 -18.06 36.75
CA GLY A 548 12.05 -18.95 36.93
C GLY A 548 12.15 -20.23 36.07
N ASP A 549 11.82 -20.13 34.79
CA ASP A 549 11.74 -21.27 33.87
C ASP A 549 12.86 -21.32 32.83
N GLY A 550 13.81 -20.38 32.85
CA GLY A 550 14.91 -20.38 31.89
C GLY A 550 15.88 -21.59 31.99
N THR A 551 16.49 -21.97 30.87
CA THR A 551 17.62 -22.92 30.86
C THR A 551 18.74 -22.45 29.93
N TRP A 552 19.98 -22.77 30.29
CA TRP A 552 21.15 -22.44 29.46
C TRP A 552 21.81 -23.69 28.90
N ASN A 553 21.75 -23.85 27.57
CA ASN A 553 22.49 -24.91 26.90
C ASN A 553 23.93 -24.47 26.64
N LYS A 554 24.87 -24.85 27.51
CA LYS A 554 26.30 -24.50 27.38
C LYS A 554 26.92 -24.92 26.03
N LYS A 555 26.51 -26.08 25.48
CA LYS A 555 27.06 -26.61 24.22
C LYS A 555 26.60 -25.80 23.01
N ARG A 556 25.29 -25.51 22.94
CA ARG A 556 24.68 -24.77 21.83
C ARG A 556 24.71 -23.25 22.02
N LYS A 557 25.00 -22.78 23.22
CA LYS A 557 24.98 -21.37 23.65
C LYS A 557 23.63 -20.71 23.37
N ILE A 558 22.56 -21.40 23.75
CA ILE A 558 21.19 -20.94 23.58
C ILE A 558 20.55 -20.88 24.96
N LEU A 559 20.00 -19.70 25.27
CA LEU A 559 19.12 -19.49 26.40
C LEU A 559 17.71 -19.86 25.96
N GLN A 560 17.02 -20.67 26.75
CA GLN A 560 15.65 -21.10 26.46
C GLN A 560 14.74 -20.64 27.59
N ILE A 561 13.61 -20.03 27.26
CA ILE A 561 12.53 -19.71 28.20
C ILE A 561 11.32 -20.57 27.78
N TYR A 562 10.66 -21.17 28.75
CA TYR A 562 9.45 -21.96 28.52
C TYR A 562 8.24 -21.16 28.97
N ALA A 563 7.18 -21.14 28.16
CA ALA A 563 5.94 -20.46 28.51
C ALA A 563 4.75 -21.19 27.87
N SER A 564 3.71 -21.47 28.65
CA SER A 564 2.46 -22.05 28.16
C SER A 564 1.45 -20.99 27.72
N ASP A 565 1.49 -19.81 28.34
CA ASP A 565 0.58 -18.71 28.05
C ASP A 565 1.07 -17.86 26.86
N SER A 566 0.25 -17.78 25.81
CA SER A 566 0.54 -16.99 24.62
C SER A 566 0.64 -15.48 24.87
N LYS A 567 0.02 -14.93 25.93
CA LYS A 567 0.19 -13.52 26.33
C LYS A 567 1.62 -13.29 26.84
N ILE A 568 2.10 -14.15 27.73
CA ILE A 568 3.48 -14.10 28.24
C ILE A 568 4.49 -14.25 27.09
N VAL A 569 4.21 -15.15 26.12
CA VAL A 569 5.05 -15.28 24.91
C VAL A 569 5.11 -13.96 24.13
N GLY A 570 3.98 -13.30 23.92
CA GLY A 570 3.91 -11.98 23.28
C GLY A 570 4.76 -10.93 24.00
N ALA A 571 4.60 -10.82 25.32
CA ALA A 571 5.37 -9.93 26.18
C ALA A 571 6.88 -10.21 26.11
N ILE A 572 7.30 -11.48 26.13
CA ILE A 572 8.71 -11.89 25.98
C ILE A 572 9.25 -11.44 24.62
N VAL A 573 8.49 -11.63 23.55
CA VAL A 573 8.90 -11.24 22.19
C VAL A 573 9.04 -9.73 22.09
N LEU A 574 8.07 -8.96 22.61
CA LEU A 574 8.16 -7.50 22.66
C LEU A 574 9.40 -7.08 23.44
N ALA A 575 9.64 -7.63 24.64
CA ALA A 575 10.83 -7.35 25.43
C ALA A 575 12.14 -7.70 24.69
N CYS A 576 12.16 -8.78 23.90
CA CYS A 576 13.31 -9.10 23.06
C CYS A 576 13.51 -8.08 21.94
N LEU A 577 12.46 -7.72 21.20
CA LEU A 577 12.52 -6.71 20.13
C LEU A 577 12.96 -5.35 20.66
N LYS A 578 12.52 -4.96 21.86
CA LYS A 578 12.99 -3.77 22.59
C LYS A 578 14.49 -3.74 22.81
N LEU A 579 15.08 -4.91 23.02
CA LEU A 579 16.52 -5.08 23.21
C LEU A 579 17.26 -5.35 21.89
N GLY A 580 16.59 -5.27 20.73
CA GLY A 580 17.18 -5.61 19.44
C GLY A 580 17.56 -7.10 19.33
N ILE A 581 16.71 -7.98 19.89
CA ILE A 581 16.85 -9.44 19.88
C ILE A 581 15.65 -10.00 19.13
N LEU A 582 15.89 -10.80 18.09
CA LEU A 582 14.83 -11.57 17.43
C LEU A 582 14.90 -13.03 17.90
N PRO A 583 14.02 -13.49 18.82
CA PRO A 583 14.08 -14.84 19.35
C PRO A 583 13.58 -15.87 18.33
N TYR A 584 14.04 -17.11 18.44
CA TYR A 584 13.47 -18.25 17.71
C TYR A 584 12.45 -18.97 18.59
N ILE A 585 11.22 -19.13 18.10
CA ILE A 585 10.13 -19.73 18.86
C ILE A 585 9.73 -21.06 18.23
N SER A 586 9.56 -22.07 19.07
CA SER A 586 9.03 -23.38 18.69
C SER A 586 7.98 -23.83 19.69
N LYS A 587 7.12 -24.78 19.31
CA LYS A 587 6.06 -25.31 20.18
C LYS A 587 6.30 -26.80 20.41
N GLN A 588 6.23 -27.25 21.66
CA GLN A 588 6.35 -28.65 22.04
C GLN A 588 4.99 -29.18 22.48
N ARG A 589 4.52 -30.25 21.82
CA ARG A 589 3.25 -30.95 22.11
C ARG A 589 2.02 -30.02 22.15
N ASP A 590 2.04 -28.93 21.38
CA ASP A 590 1.00 -27.89 21.33
C ASP A 590 0.64 -27.19 22.65
N ILE A 591 1.38 -27.43 23.72
CA ILE A 591 1.06 -26.94 25.07
C ILE A 591 2.08 -25.90 25.57
N CYS A 592 3.35 -26.01 25.15
CA CYS A 592 4.41 -25.14 25.66
C CYS A 592 5.24 -24.53 24.53
N TYR A 593 5.43 -23.21 24.58
CA TYR A 593 6.33 -22.46 23.72
C TYR A 593 7.75 -22.49 24.30
N ILE A 594 8.72 -22.73 23.42
CA ILE A 594 10.15 -22.66 23.73
C ILE A 594 10.70 -21.44 23.00
N ILE A 595 11.00 -20.37 23.73
CA ILE A 595 11.62 -19.15 23.22
C ILE A 595 13.14 -19.28 23.35
N GLN A 596 13.85 -19.24 22.23
CA GLN A 596 15.29 -19.42 22.16
C GLN A 596 15.97 -18.08 21.87
N ILE A 597 16.85 -17.66 22.77
CA ILE A 597 17.66 -16.44 22.67
C ILE A 597 19.11 -16.84 22.45
N SER A 598 19.68 -16.41 21.33
CA SER A 598 21.07 -16.66 20.93
C SER A 598 21.88 -15.38 20.71
N GLU A 599 21.32 -14.24 21.11
CA GLU A 599 21.89 -12.90 20.91
C GLU A 599 21.84 -12.14 22.23
N LYS A 600 22.90 -11.36 22.50
CA LYS A 600 23.00 -10.49 23.69
C LYS A 600 22.79 -11.23 25.02
N GLU A 601 23.10 -12.52 25.08
CA GLU A 601 22.94 -13.36 26.28
C GLU A 601 23.76 -12.85 27.47
N ASN A 602 24.92 -12.24 27.20
CA ASN A 602 25.80 -11.65 28.21
C ASN A 602 25.11 -10.52 28.98
N LEU A 603 24.29 -9.72 28.27
CA LEU A 603 23.53 -8.63 28.86
C LEU A 603 22.49 -9.18 29.85
N LEU A 604 21.82 -10.28 29.48
CA LEU A 604 20.80 -10.92 30.30
C LEU A 604 21.41 -11.60 31.54
N PHE A 605 22.52 -12.32 31.39
CA PHE A 605 23.17 -13.03 32.50
C PHE A 605 23.72 -12.13 33.61
N HIS A 606 23.92 -10.84 33.33
CA HIS A 606 24.34 -9.89 34.35
C HIS A 606 23.25 -9.66 35.41
N TYR A 607 21.97 -9.78 35.02
CA TYR A 607 20.84 -9.47 35.88
C TYR A 607 20.20 -10.72 36.51
N THR A 608 20.43 -11.90 35.94
CA THR A 608 19.95 -13.18 36.48
C THR A 608 20.66 -13.58 37.78
N LYS A 609 19.92 -14.24 38.68
CA LYS A 609 20.37 -14.68 40.01
C LYS A 609 20.67 -16.18 40.04
N ARG A 610 19.91 -16.98 39.28
CA ARG A 610 20.02 -18.44 39.18
C ARG A 610 20.99 -18.85 38.07
N ILE A 611 20.76 -18.39 36.84
CA ILE A 611 21.59 -18.80 35.70
C ILE A 611 22.80 -17.87 35.60
N ARG A 612 23.99 -18.39 35.91
CA ARG A 612 25.26 -17.65 35.80
C ARG A 612 26.16 -18.27 34.75
N TYR A 613 26.65 -17.43 33.83
CA TYR A 613 27.67 -17.81 32.87
C TYR A 613 28.51 -16.59 32.48
N VAL A 614 29.83 -16.70 32.59
CA VAL A 614 30.78 -15.71 32.06
C VAL A 614 31.24 -16.21 30.69
N PRO A 615 30.81 -15.59 29.59
CA PRO A 615 31.10 -16.05 28.25
C PRO A 615 32.53 -15.71 27.83
N LYS A 616 33.22 -16.67 27.17
CA LYS A 616 34.40 -16.34 26.35
C LYS A 616 33.95 -15.50 25.14
N ARG A 617 34.57 -14.32 24.93
CA ARG A 617 34.27 -13.37 23.84
C ARG A 617 34.08 -14.08 22.47
N LYS A 618 32.84 -14.19 21.99
CA LYS A 618 32.48 -14.30 20.56
C LYS A 618 31.11 -13.66 20.33
N LYS A 619 30.93 -12.98 19.19
CA LYS A 619 29.67 -12.38 18.75
C LYS A 619 28.91 -13.37 17.85
N TYR A 620 27.73 -13.82 18.26
CA TYR A 620 26.75 -14.53 17.41
C TYR A 620 25.50 -13.64 17.24
N GLY A 621 24.70 -13.89 16.19
CA GLY A 621 23.54 -13.07 15.80
C GLY A 621 23.59 -12.49 14.37
N ALA A 622 24.35 -13.11 13.47
CA ALA A 622 24.51 -12.63 12.10
C ALA A 622 23.17 -12.54 11.35
N LYS A 623 22.85 -11.35 10.82
CA LYS A 623 21.70 -11.18 9.92
C LYS A 623 22.00 -11.91 8.62
N LEU A 624 21.06 -12.73 8.14
CA LEU A 624 21.21 -13.42 6.86
C LEU A 624 20.41 -12.73 5.77
N TYR A 625 21.01 -12.62 4.59
CA TYR A 625 20.41 -12.09 3.38
C TYR A 625 20.60 -13.04 2.21
N LEU A 626 19.70 -13.00 1.25
CA LEU A 626 19.71 -13.79 0.04
C LEU A 626 20.56 -13.09 -0.99
N ALA A 627 21.62 -13.76 -1.46
CA ALA A 627 22.61 -13.13 -2.32
C ALA A 627 22.00 -12.62 -3.62
N LYS A 628 21.09 -13.40 -4.22
CA LYS A 628 20.35 -13.01 -5.43
C LYS A 628 19.49 -11.74 -5.29
N GLN A 629 19.08 -11.38 -4.08
CA GLN A 629 18.25 -10.19 -3.83
C GLN A 629 19.09 -8.97 -3.46
N ILE A 630 20.29 -9.20 -2.93
CA ILE A 630 21.25 -8.15 -2.59
C ILE A 630 22.05 -7.71 -3.83
N PHE A 631 22.33 -8.63 -4.76
CA PHE A 631 23.17 -8.39 -5.94
C PHE A 631 22.51 -8.98 -7.20
N LYS A 632 22.17 -8.14 -8.18
CA LYS A 632 21.58 -8.59 -9.46
C LYS A 632 22.53 -9.48 -10.29
N GLU A 633 23.83 -9.16 -10.33
CA GLU A 633 24.85 -9.88 -11.10
C GLU A 633 25.43 -11.12 -10.38
N PHE A 634 24.77 -11.61 -9.32
CA PHE A 634 25.30 -12.67 -8.44
C PHE A 634 25.72 -13.96 -9.18
N LYS A 635 25.13 -14.26 -10.34
CA LYS A 635 25.46 -15.45 -11.14
C LYS A 635 26.69 -15.28 -12.05
N GLU A 636 27.07 -14.05 -12.40
CA GLU A 636 28.06 -13.77 -13.47
C GLU A 636 29.43 -13.33 -12.93
N THR A 637 29.53 -12.89 -11.67
CA THR A 637 30.80 -12.41 -11.10
C THR A 637 31.56 -13.49 -10.30
N LYS A 638 32.90 -13.49 -10.35
CA LYS A 638 33.78 -14.34 -9.51
C LYS A 638 33.92 -13.78 -8.08
N TRP A 639 32.84 -13.79 -7.30
CA TRP A 639 32.90 -13.32 -5.91
C TRP A 639 33.78 -14.25 -5.03
N PRO A 640 34.65 -13.73 -4.15
CA PRO A 640 35.48 -14.56 -3.26
C PRO A 640 34.68 -15.51 -2.33
N PHE A 641 33.41 -15.21 -2.09
CA PHE A 641 32.50 -16.00 -1.24
C PHE A 641 31.45 -16.81 -2.02
N LEU A 642 31.53 -16.86 -3.37
CA LEU A 642 30.55 -17.51 -4.23
C LEU A 642 30.29 -18.98 -3.82
N HIS A 643 31.32 -19.71 -3.42
CA HIS A 643 31.19 -21.10 -2.95
C HIS A 643 30.32 -21.25 -1.69
N LYS A 644 30.32 -20.27 -0.77
CA LYS A 644 29.50 -20.29 0.45
C LYS A 644 28.03 -19.94 0.16
N ALA A 645 27.80 -19.03 -0.79
CA ALA A 645 26.46 -18.61 -1.20
C ALA A 645 25.80 -19.61 -2.18
N LYS A 646 26.56 -20.37 -2.98
CA LYS A 646 26.04 -21.37 -3.93
C LYS A 646 25.20 -22.49 -3.31
N ARG A 647 25.37 -22.82 -2.02
CA ARG A 647 24.66 -23.95 -1.39
C ARG A 647 23.20 -23.63 -1.02
N ASN A 648 22.94 -22.48 -0.41
CA ASN A 648 21.59 -22.09 0.10
C ASN A 648 21.19 -20.64 -0.27
N ASN A 649 21.99 -19.95 -1.08
CA ASN A 649 21.83 -18.55 -1.45
C ASN A 649 21.82 -17.56 -0.27
N LEU A 650 22.31 -17.93 0.91
CA LEU A 650 22.33 -17.08 2.11
C LEU A 650 23.75 -16.54 2.40
N MET A 651 23.83 -15.27 2.79
CA MET A 651 25.05 -14.59 3.23
C MET A 651 24.80 -13.88 4.55
N SER A 652 25.80 -13.90 5.43
CA SER A 652 25.74 -13.08 6.64
C SER A 652 26.13 -11.64 6.36
N ASP A 653 25.48 -10.71 7.05
CA ASP A 653 25.90 -9.33 7.26
C ASP A 653 27.42 -9.17 7.45
N ARG A 654 28.06 -10.06 8.23
CA ARG A 654 29.50 -10.06 8.45
C ARG A 654 30.28 -10.28 7.16
N ILE A 655 29.95 -11.34 6.41
CA ILE A 655 30.64 -11.64 5.15
C ILE A 655 30.46 -10.49 4.16
N ILE A 656 29.24 -9.93 4.10
CA ILE A 656 28.93 -8.79 3.24
C ILE A 656 29.78 -7.58 3.69
N SER A 657 29.78 -7.23 4.97
CA SER A 657 30.53 -6.08 5.51
C SER A 657 32.04 -6.19 5.27
N GLU A 658 32.61 -7.40 5.37
CA GLU A 658 34.03 -7.66 5.11
C GLU A 658 34.41 -7.46 3.63
N HIS A 659 33.49 -7.68 2.69
CA HIS A 659 33.80 -7.70 1.25
C HIS A 659 33.15 -6.57 0.44
N ILE A 660 32.19 -5.84 1.01
CA ILE A 660 31.36 -4.87 0.27
C ILE A 660 32.17 -3.71 -0.32
N HIS A 661 33.29 -3.33 0.31
CA HIS A 661 34.21 -2.29 -0.18
C HIS A 661 34.79 -2.58 -1.58
N LYS A 662 34.76 -3.85 -2.01
CA LYS A 662 35.19 -4.25 -3.36
C LYS A 662 34.13 -3.93 -4.43
N TYR A 663 32.96 -3.43 -4.03
CA TYR A 663 31.80 -3.19 -4.88
C TYR A 663 31.18 -1.82 -4.59
N PRO A 664 31.85 -0.71 -4.98
CA PRO A 664 31.48 0.65 -4.59
C PRO A 664 30.05 1.04 -4.97
N LEU A 665 29.54 0.53 -6.10
CA LEU A 665 28.17 0.75 -6.58
C LEU A 665 27.09 0.30 -5.58
N TYR A 666 27.40 -0.69 -4.74
CA TYR A 666 26.47 -1.26 -3.78
C TYR A 666 26.77 -0.87 -2.33
N GLU A 667 27.92 -0.27 -2.07
CA GLU A 667 28.48 -0.17 -0.73
C GLU A 667 27.63 0.64 0.22
N GLU A 668 27.27 1.86 -0.17
CA GLU A 668 26.49 2.76 0.68
C GLU A 668 25.12 2.15 1.05
N LYS A 669 24.36 1.71 0.03
CA LYS A 669 23.01 1.15 0.21
C LYS A 669 23.00 -0.13 1.06
N ILE A 670 23.95 -1.05 0.80
CA ILE A 670 24.02 -2.33 1.52
C ILE A 670 24.51 -2.12 2.96
N ARG A 671 25.48 -1.23 3.19
CA ARG A 671 25.91 -0.91 4.56
C ARG A 671 24.76 -0.36 5.39
N LYS A 672 23.98 0.56 4.82
CA LYS A 672 22.78 1.12 5.46
C LYS A 672 21.73 0.05 5.77
N LEU A 673 21.47 -0.86 4.83
CA LEU A 673 20.54 -1.96 5.03
C LEU A 673 21.00 -2.90 6.15
N ILE A 674 22.28 -3.30 6.16
CA ILE A 674 22.81 -4.24 7.15
C ILE A 674 22.85 -3.65 8.56
N SER A 675 23.11 -2.35 8.68
CA SER A 675 23.09 -1.64 9.97
C SER A 675 21.68 -1.28 10.46
N SER A 676 20.66 -1.42 9.60
CA SER A 676 19.26 -1.13 9.95
C SER A 676 18.66 -2.13 10.96
N CYS A 677 17.41 -1.90 11.35
CA CYS A 677 16.59 -2.80 12.18
C CYS A 677 15.93 -3.96 11.41
N LEU A 678 16.33 -4.17 10.14
CA LEU A 678 15.69 -5.16 9.27
C LEU A 678 16.47 -6.47 9.23
N ARG A 679 15.74 -7.58 9.06
CA ARG A 679 16.27 -8.92 8.78
C ARG A 679 15.50 -9.54 7.62
N MET A 680 16.04 -10.59 7.02
CA MET A 680 15.36 -11.32 5.95
C MET A 680 15.14 -12.79 6.30
N GLN A 681 13.96 -13.29 5.94
CA GLN A 681 13.63 -14.73 5.96
C GLN A 681 12.89 -15.14 4.70
N ARG A 682 12.97 -16.42 4.34
CA ARG A 682 12.27 -16.98 3.19
C ARG A 682 10.79 -17.17 3.50
N ILE A 683 9.97 -17.04 2.48
CA ILE A 683 8.53 -17.34 2.51
C ILE A 683 8.23 -18.52 1.59
N LYS A 684 7.34 -19.41 2.01
CA LYS A 684 6.86 -20.54 1.19
C LYS A 684 5.37 -20.72 1.31
N HIS A 685 4.72 -21.09 0.21
CA HIS A 685 3.33 -21.52 0.22
C HIS A 685 3.15 -22.80 1.07
N VAL A 686 2.07 -22.86 1.85
CA VAL A 686 1.66 -24.06 2.59
C VAL A 686 0.41 -24.67 1.98
N ARG A 687 -0.67 -23.88 1.85
CA ARG A 687 -1.97 -24.29 1.29
C ARG A 687 -2.86 -23.07 1.00
N ASP A 688 -3.79 -23.23 0.08
CA ASP A 688 -4.92 -22.32 -0.09
C ASP A 688 -5.97 -22.54 1.03
N LEU A 689 -6.72 -21.50 1.35
CA LEU A 689 -7.80 -21.52 2.35
C LEU A 689 -9.12 -21.12 1.71
N GLU A 690 -10.22 -21.59 2.30
CA GLU A 690 -11.59 -21.22 1.90
C GLU A 690 -11.91 -19.75 2.21
N GLU A 691 -13.04 -19.28 1.70
CA GLU A 691 -13.51 -17.91 1.90
C GLU A 691 -13.57 -17.55 3.38
N ASN A 692 -12.97 -16.40 3.72
CA ASN A 692 -12.94 -15.89 5.08
C ASN A 692 -13.04 -14.37 5.11
N GLU A 693 -13.37 -13.83 6.28
CA GLU A 693 -13.26 -12.41 6.52
C GLU A 693 -11.79 -12.02 6.62
N VAL A 694 -11.45 -10.97 5.88
CA VAL A 694 -10.12 -10.41 5.82
C VAL A 694 -10.17 -8.91 6.10
N TYR A 695 -9.08 -8.43 6.69
CA TYR A 695 -8.95 -7.12 7.28
C TYR A 695 -7.66 -6.46 6.77
N ASN A 696 -7.67 -5.13 6.69
CA ASN A 696 -6.48 -4.34 6.41
C ASN A 696 -6.52 -3.01 7.19
N ILE A 697 -5.37 -2.39 7.40
CA ILE A 697 -5.24 -1.09 8.06
C ILE A 697 -4.49 -0.12 7.16
N THR A 698 -4.92 1.13 7.13
CA THR A 698 -4.22 2.23 6.47
C THR A 698 -3.35 2.97 7.49
N VAL A 699 -2.06 3.12 7.20
CA VAL A 699 -1.10 3.77 8.09
C VAL A 699 -0.62 5.07 7.47
N ASP A 700 -0.58 6.14 8.27
CA ASP A 700 -0.19 7.47 7.81
C ASP A 700 1.26 7.53 7.27
N GLY A 701 1.46 8.34 6.22
CA GLY A 701 2.75 8.65 5.60
C GLY A 701 3.47 7.46 4.94
N ASN A 702 4.05 6.59 5.75
CA ASN A 702 4.91 5.49 5.29
C ASN A 702 4.13 4.35 4.64
N HIS A 703 2.85 4.19 4.99
CA HIS A 703 1.94 3.20 4.41
C HIS A 703 2.44 1.75 4.49
N ASN A 704 3.22 1.42 5.52
CA ASN A 704 3.67 0.07 5.84
C ASN A 704 3.55 -0.16 7.37
N TYR A 705 3.47 -1.43 7.77
CA TYR A 705 3.36 -1.84 9.18
C TYR A 705 3.85 -3.27 9.39
N PHE A 706 3.84 -3.74 10.63
CA PHE A 706 4.30 -5.08 11.00
C PHE A 706 3.16 -5.98 11.48
N VAL A 707 3.02 -7.13 10.84
CA VAL A 707 2.13 -8.22 11.27
C VAL A 707 2.93 -9.34 11.91
N MET A 708 2.34 -10.01 12.90
CA MET A 708 2.94 -11.17 13.54
C MET A 708 2.46 -12.47 12.90
N THR A 709 3.40 -13.38 12.69
CA THR A 709 3.09 -14.78 12.37
C THR A 709 2.54 -15.53 13.59
N ASP A 710 2.08 -16.77 13.40
CA ASP A 710 1.62 -17.67 14.46
C ASP A 710 2.72 -17.94 15.53
N MET A 711 3.99 -17.75 15.17
CA MET A 711 5.15 -17.85 16.06
C MET A 711 5.80 -16.48 16.36
N PHE A 712 5.00 -15.41 16.33
CA PHE A 712 5.37 -14.05 16.77
C PHE A 712 6.61 -13.45 16.05
N ILE A 713 6.80 -13.77 14.78
CA ILE A 713 7.82 -13.11 13.95
C ILE A 713 7.20 -11.84 13.33
N PRO A 714 7.80 -10.65 13.49
CA PRO A 714 7.27 -9.39 12.98
C PRO A 714 7.64 -9.17 11.52
N VAL A 715 6.66 -9.33 10.62
CA VAL A 715 6.83 -9.25 9.17
C VAL A 715 6.41 -7.89 8.66
N LEU A 716 7.26 -7.25 7.84
CA LEU A 716 7.00 -5.95 7.24
C LEU A 716 6.14 -6.06 5.98
N VAL A 717 5.01 -5.34 5.95
CA VAL A 717 4.03 -5.38 4.85
C VAL A 717 3.64 -3.97 4.41
N LYS A 718 3.16 -3.83 3.16
CA LYS A 718 2.89 -2.52 2.54
C LYS A 718 1.42 -2.38 2.10
N ASN A 719 0.87 -1.18 2.26
CA ASN A 719 -0.43 -0.78 1.73
C ASN A 719 -0.32 -0.35 0.28
N CYS A 720 -1.29 -0.74 -0.56
CA CYS A 720 -1.37 -0.24 -1.94
C CYS A 720 -1.90 1.21 -1.97
N HIS A 721 -1.10 2.13 -2.52
CA HIS A 721 -1.53 3.50 -2.88
C HIS A 721 -1.56 3.72 -4.40
N GLY A 722 -2.68 4.28 -4.87
CA GLY A 722 -3.00 4.48 -6.29
C GLY A 722 -2.55 5.83 -6.88
N ALA A 723 -1.37 6.36 -6.54
CA ALA A 723 -0.84 7.55 -7.22
C ALA A 723 0.06 7.16 -8.41
N GLY A 724 -0.25 7.62 -9.62
CA GLY A 724 0.51 7.33 -10.86
C GLY A 724 1.83 8.09 -11.01
N ARG A 725 2.01 9.19 -10.26
CA ARG A 725 3.21 10.04 -10.29
C ARG A 725 4.22 9.58 -9.23
N LYS A 726 5.52 9.50 -9.59
CA LYS A 726 6.61 9.08 -8.70
C LYS A 726 7.23 10.23 -7.90
N MET A 727 7.07 11.48 -8.35
CA MET A 727 7.72 12.65 -7.75
C MET A 727 6.98 13.96 -8.03
N SER A 728 7.28 15.03 -7.27
CA SER A 728 6.64 16.34 -7.45
C SER A 728 6.99 17.02 -8.78
N ARG A 729 6.17 17.99 -9.23
CA ARG A 729 6.48 18.83 -10.42
C ARG A 729 7.78 19.61 -10.26
N THR A 730 8.02 20.17 -9.08
CA THR A 730 9.24 20.92 -8.77
C THR A 730 10.48 20.03 -8.87
N GLN A 731 10.40 18.79 -8.39
CA GLN A 731 11.50 17.83 -8.48
C GLN A 731 11.75 17.40 -9.93
N ALA A 732 10.70 17.11 -10.70
CA ALA A 732 10.82 16.73 -12.11
C ALA A 732 11.54 17.80 -12.95
N LYS A 733 11.23 19.10 -12.74
CA LYS A 733 11.88 20.24 -13.41
C LYS A 733 13.36 20.39 -13.08
N LYS A 734 13.79 19.96 -11.89
CA LYS A 734 15.20 20.01 -11.48
C LYS A 734 16.04 18.91 -12.13
N MET A 735 15.43 17.78 -12.48
CA MET A 735 16.15 16.62 -13.02
C MET A 735 16.48 16.77 -14.51
N VAL A 736 15.56 17.32 -15.30
CA VAL A 736 15.70 17.39 -16.77
C VAL A 736 15.28 18.77 -17.26
N ARG A 737 16.06 19.35 -18.19
CA ARG A 737 15.70 20.58 -18.91
C ARG A 737 14.81 20.24 -20.11
N GLY A 738 13.78 21.05 -20.37
CA GLY A 738 12.79 20.78 -21.43
C GLY A 738 13.41 20.70 -22.83
N GLU A 739 14.40 21.54 -23.13
CA GLU A 739 15.11 21.56 -24.42
C GLU A 739 15.88 20.26 -24.66
N ASN A 740 16.47 19.69 -23.60
CA ASN A 740 17.17 18.40 -23.70
C ASN A 740 16.16 17.27 -23.91
N LEU A 741 15.06 17.27 -23.17
CA LEU A 741 13.99 16.30 -23.33
C LEU A 741 13.39 16.33 -24.74
N GLN A 742 13.12 17.52 -25.29
CA GLN A 742 12.65 17.68 -26.66
C GLN A 742 13.63 17.09 -27.68
N LYS A 743 14.93 17.40 -27.56
CA LYS A 743 15.96 16.84 -28.45
C LYS A 743 16.09 15.33 -28.33
N GLU A 744 15.96 14.77 -27.13
CA GLU A 744 15.97 13.31 -26.92
C GLU A 744 14.75 12.63 -27.56
N MET A 745 13.57 13.26 -27.46
CA MET A 745 12.35 12.78 -28.11
C MET A 745 12.46 12.84 -29.63
N GLU A 746 12.99 13.95 -30.18
CA GLU A 746 13.22 14.09 -31.62
C GLU A 746 14.20 13.02 -32.15
N LYS A 747 15.26 12.70 -31.39
CA LYS A 747 16.17 11.59 -31.73
C LYS A 747 15.48 10.23 -31.76
N LYS A 748 14.42 10.04 -30.96
CA LYS A 748 13.57 8.83 -30.98
C LYS A 748 12.48 8.89 -32.05
N GLY A 749 12.44 9.94 -32.87
CA GLY A 749 11.42 10.13 -33.92
C GLY A 749 10.10 10.71 -33.40
N ILE A 750 10.05 11.21 -32.16
CA ILE A 750 8.85 11.79 -31.55
C ILE A 750 8.92 13.31 -31.64
N TYR A 751 8.04 13.91 -32.44
CA TYR A 751 7.99 15.36 -32.57
C TYR A 751 7.09 15.99 -31.50
N VAL A 752 7.63 16.89 -30.66
CA VAL A 752 6.86 17.49 -29.56
C VAL A 752 6.84 19.02 -29.63
N LYS A 753 5.64 19.60 -29.46
CA LYS A 753 5.43 21.03 -29.23
C LYS A 753 4.72 21.26 -27.92
N GLY A 754 5.33 22.03 -27.03
CA GLY A 754 4.74 22.46 -25.76
C GLY A 754 4.63 23.97 -25.66
N VAL A 755 3.67 24.45 -24.87
CA VAL A 755 3.51 25.89 -24.57
C VAL A 755 4.72 26.45 -23.82
N SER A 756 5.38 25.64 -22.99
CA SER A 756 6.62 26.01 -22.32
C SER A 756 7.57 24.82 -22.14
N MET A 757 8.87 25.08 -22.19
CA MET A 757 9.90 24.06 -21.92
C MET A 757 9.83 23.55 -20.47
N SER A 758 9.44 24.41 -19.53
CA SER A 758 9.27 24.02 -18.12
C SER A 758 8.10 23.04 -17.92
N GLY A 759 7.01 23.20 -18.68
CA GLY A 759 5.87 22.28 -18.68
C GLY A 759 6.22 20.95 -19.34
N LEU A 760 7.06 20.98 -20.37
CA LEU A 760 7.58 19.75 -20.98
C LEU A 760 8.40 18.93 -19.97
N ALA A 761 9.31 19.58 -19.25
CA ALA A 761 10.16 18.94 -18.25
C ALA A 761 9.38 18.32 -17.08
N GLU A 762 8.29 18.95 -16.63
CA GLU A 762 7.50 18.45 -15.49
C GLU A 762 6.68 17.20 -15.84
N GLU A 763 6.51 16.88 -17.13
CA GLU A 763 5.66 15.80 -17.63
C GLU A 763 6.44 14.70 -18.36
N GLY A 764 7.78 14.71 -18.29
CA GLY A 764 8.64 13.67 -18.85
C GLY A 764 8.45 12.30 -18.18
N ARG A 765 8.92 11.22 -18.83
CA ARG A 765 8.76 9.83 -18.35
C ARG A 765 9.19 9.63 -16.90
N HIS A 766 10.29 10.24 -16.49
CA HIS A 766 10.85 10.12 -15.13
C HIS A 766 9.88 10.55 -14.03
N ALA A 767 8.88 11.39 -14.34
CA ALA A 767 7.89 11.83 -13.37
C ALA A 767 6.83 10.75 -13.04
N TYR A 768 6.68 9.72 -13.88
CA TYR A 768 5.57 8.77 -13.84
C TYR A 768 6.00 7.32 -13.58
N LYS A 769 5.04 6.49 -13.16
CA LYS A 769 5.22 5.03 -13.13
C LYS A 769 5.38 4.49 -14.55
N GLU A 770 6.12 3.39 -14.69
CA GLU A 770 6.25 2.73 -15.98
C GLU A 770 4.89 2.13 -16.36
N ILE A 771 4.31 2.60 -17.47
CA ILE A 771 2.95 2.23 -17.85
C ILE A 771 2.83 0.73 -18.08
N ASP A 772 3.84 0.09 -18.67
CA ASP A 772 3.86 -1.35 -18.92
C ASP A 772 3.69 -2.16 -17.61
N GLU A 773 4.31 -1.73 -16.51
CA GLU A 773 4.17 -2.39 -15.20
C GLU A 773 2.75 -2.23 -14.63
N VAL A 774 2.16 -1.05 -14.79
CA VAL A 774 0.79 -0.75 -14.36
C VAL A 774 -0.20 -1.63 -15.13
N ILE A 775 -0.08 -1.68 -16.44
CA ILE A 775 -0.98 -2.46 -17.31
C ILE A 775 -0.80 -3.96 -17.08
N ASN A 776 0.44 -4.44 -16.96
CA ASN A 776 0.70 -5.83 -16.62
C ASN A 776 0.07 -6.23 -15.27
N SER A 777 0.05 -5.32 -14.29
CA SER A 777 -0.60 -5.56 -13.00
C SER A 777 -2.12 -5.70 -13.15
N VAL A 778 -2.76 -4.81 -13.91
CA VAL A 778 -4.21 -4.82 -14.15
C VAL A 778 -4.64 -6.04 -14.95
N ASN A 779 -3.86 -6.40 -15.99
CA ASN A 779 -4.10 -7.57 -16.83
C ASN A 779 -3.92 -8.88 -16.03
N LYS A 780 -2.84 -9.02 -15.26
CA LYS A 780 -2.65 -10.18 -14.36
C LYS A 780 -3.71 -10.28 -13.26
N ALA A 781 -4.26 -9.15 -12.80
CA ALA A 781 -5.38 -9.16 -11.87
C ALA A 781 -6.68 -9.62 -12.55
N GLY A 782 -6.73 -9.58 -13.87
CA GLY A 782 -7.91 -9.88 -14.69
C GLY A 782 -8.96 -8.78 -14.61
N ILE A 783 -8.61 -7.56 -14.16
CA ILE A 783 -9.53 -6.42 -14.04
C ILE A 783 -9.80 -5.80 -15.42
N SER A 784 -8.77 -5.73 -16.25
CA SER A 784 -8.90 -5.26 -17.62
C SER A 784 -7.93 -6.03 -18.51
N GLU A 785 -8.35 -6.34 -19.73
CA GLU A 785 -7.53 -7.05 -20.71
C GLU A 785 -6.96 -6.08 -21.72
N SER A 786 -5.67 -6.20 -22.03
CA SER A 786 -5.01 -5.35 -23.03
C SER A 786 -5.55 -5.66 -24.43
N ILE A 787 -5.91 -4.62 -25.18
CA ILE A 787 -6.27 -4.72 -26.60
C ILE A 787 -5.05 -4.36 -27.45
N VAL A 788 -4.48 -3.18 -27.21
CA VAL A 788 -3.33 -2.67 -27.99
C VAL A 788 -2.49 -1.70 -27.16
N LYS A 789 -1.17 -1.72 -27.39
CA LYS A 789 -0.23 -0.68 -26.96
C LYS A 789 0.03 0.28 -28.12
N LEU A 790 -0.01 1.58 -27.83
CA LEU A 790 0.19 2.64 -28.81
C LEU A 790 1.52 3.36 -28.54
N SER A 791 2.34 3.52 -29.57
CA SER A 791 3.62 4.22 -29.52
C SER A 791 3.47 5.66 -29.99
N PRO A 792 3.99 6.66 -29.28
CA PRO A 792 3.83 8.05 -29.69
C PRO A 792 4.79 8.39 -30.83
N ILE A 793 4.34 9.19 -31.79
CA ILE A 793 5.17 9.78 -32.85
C ILE A 793 5.12 11.31 -32.86
N ALA A 794 4.08 11.89 -32.24
CA ALA A 794 3.94 13.33 -32.17
C ALA A 794 3.11 13.78 -30.98
N ASN A 795 3.43 14.94 -30.40
CA ASN A 795 2.82 15.45 -29.18
C ASN A 795 2.59 16.97 -29.23
N VAL A 796 1.39 17.40 -28.82
CA VAL A 796 1.04 18.78 -28.49
C VAL A 796 0.75 18.84 -26.99
N LYS A 797 1.53 19.63 -26.26
CA LYS A 797 1.47 19.74 -24.80
C LYS A 797 1.00 21.11 -24.33
N GLY A 798 0.11 21.07 -23.34
CA GLY A 798 -0.53 22.21 -22.71
C GLY A 798 0.33 23.15 -21.87
#